data_AF-A0A836GJ72-F1
#
_entry.id   AF-A0A836GJ72-F1
#
_cell.length_a   1.000
_cell.length_b   1.000
_cell.length_c   1.000
_cell.angle_alpha   90.00
_cell.angle_beta   90.00
_cell.angle_gamma   90.00
#
_symmetry.space_group_name_H-M   'P 1'
#
loop_
_entity.id
_entity.type
_entity.pdbx_description
1 polymer ?
#
loop_
_entity_poly.entity_id
_entity_poly.type
_entity_poly.pdbx_seq_one_letter_code
_entity_poly.pdbx_strand_id
1 'polypeptide(L)'
;MNPFLALDYDVPKRPIFLLEGRNVVQSTEASAFVSNSVTDSVMYSTNGNLGLRHQSEVERVGFKTEVLLNGVYHEEAMDISKYRGIPCTNEVGASVCTVDFDCLLDGESGTLASIPNRKLNLDDGAYRSHCTDVMSADGGLIFNTSYVRTVGRTDLSMWGAQVCYSDFRLVAIRSPASVGSDGNFGFGNSRKGSYAPQSLSMDSVSDEAVPGRSLHGVKRSQNDLNYRIEFVVVISIDQECWDIFHKKMDQIYQCSLTSEKKVTTFTEVECVVNYGDTHRLLEAEVESTQWVRDAESGTASSFSRDRYHMGAGGSCGARDGASSFSNTELKEHGNGDRDGRSNSNFLRPGSWNYHGFHSPNKAQKSYVIKKRFMMPLTPETVPDSVVLTFRACHRREGTEQRPPALPTIEEMIADQRTALEVFWKTFDADLKLQDELIPSRSSLPFVYNAFRMFMVSHGLEGGLSRSGLSAAGDGLQFNLSEYIYYGLYYLLTQPEACLRLLKSVYHMLPQSREYARGLSMSHGAVFPLKTISGMHWTHAANVSNARFHVNAEIGFLIALYDEAAESIAAEDRLLLLELMMESARIWPQCGEWQDDRTVFRLDNIAGTDEYNSNASGNFYVNISARRHIASAFSFLKRQQGHLTENQLNSVFASLEMTGHEMAELQAVGDGILVPQRHERLGVYMVHDNFDTLIDWGNERATHPLHLNYHPIHIYRRKLIDVPEVLLGMLLYPDEFDQRDFLRNFEYYFPLCTFDSPESLFVMVHALCRARLNFSQPMPLLRSLANIDLDNIVYSAEGGLHFSAMAATLPGLIFGCGGVWVSHKGLQVRPILPARIERYSFTIQWRGAVLRVLVDRVNIIYDLISGASLRFIHGTPGERIHLHTGFGRCPETTHIVFPRTRQSQVVQFDGVVLLSDCFFDNLLEYSYRSWYKTLETLFDTYRVLHNRPIPSLTPEEFIEEVVYQLEDGEISFSGINRILQRRGVYLELGTPGDAEIVETRYGLANAKVAEMAEMVLMSPPPVNPGIFSLLKDLAENGVALAVVSYSRSLKQLLASNPQLAPLFVASIDGEEAHDWKIKGRPHLDLYMRAAEKIHVDVHRCLVISHHLDRGFDAKDMSRFRMFIDVEDPFVSSRFPRRPYPSLTPEESKERRRDNPVVCRLELSRIPASIDELEDMVEGRKV
;
A
#
# COMPACT_ATOMS: atom_id res chain seq x y z
N MET A 1 19.14 -2.82 0.32
CA MET A 1 18.33 -1.59 0.27
C MET A 1 19.19 -0.43 0.78
N ASN A 2 19.24 0.69 0.05
CA ASN A 2 19.97 1.88 0.49
C ASN A 2 19.10 2.66 1.49
N PRO A 3 19.48 2.76 2.79
CA PRO A 3 18.65 3.41 3.82
C PRO A 3 18.53 4.93 3.65
N PHE A 4 19.39 5.54 2.83
CA PHE A 4 19.32 6.97 2.52
C PHE A 4 18.36 7.26 1.37
N LEU A 5 18.03 6.27 0.53
CA LEU A 5 17.27 6.47 -0.69
C LEU A 5 15.89 5.81 -0.68
N ALA A 6 15.74 4.69 0.01
CA ALA A 6 14.48 3.94 -0.01
C ALA A 6 13.46 4.58 0.95
N LEU A 7 12.21 4.69 0.49
CA LEU A 7 11.07 5.01 1.35
C LEU A 7 10.84 3.85 2.32
N ASP A 8 10.91 4.16 3.61
CA ASP A 8 10.58 3.21 4.66
C ASP A 8 9.08 3.24 4.91
N TYR A 9 8.38 2.19 4.45
CA TYR A 9 6.95 2.03 4.69
C TYR A 9 6.73 1.34 6.02
N ASP A 10 6.29 2.07 7.04
CA ASP A 10 5.91 1.48 8.32
C ASP A 10 4.39 1.33 8.41
N VAL A 11 3.93 0.07 8.48
CA VAL A 11 2.52 -0.24 8.70
C VAL A 11 2.23 -0.01 10.19
N PRO A 12 1.40 0.99 10.55
CA PRO A 12 1.28 1.45 11.93
C PRO A 12 0.78 0.33 12.84
N LYS A 13 1.34 0.20 14.04
CA LYS A 13 0.90 -0.83 15.02
C LYS A 13 -0.58 -0.72 15.40
N ARG A 14 -1.18 0.47 15.29
CA ARG A 14 -2.61 0.72 15.49
C ARG A 14 -3.29 0.92 14.12
N PRO A 15 -4.24 0.07 13.71
CA PRO A 15 -4.90 0.19 12.43
C PRO A 15 -5.99 1.26 12.47
N ILE A 16 -6.25 1.87 11.30
CA ILE A 16 -7.39 2.78 11.14
C ILE A 16 -8.70 2.00 11.01
N PHE A 17 -8.66 0.84 10.34
CA PHE A 17 -9.82 -0.02 10.13
C PHE A 17 -9.59 -1.44 10.65
N LEU A 18 -10.67 -2.06 11.13
CA LEU A 18 -10.67 -3.41 11.68
C LEU A 18 -11.68 -4.29 10.93
N LEU A 19 -11.47 -5.60 10.97
CA LEU A 19 -12.40 -6.59 10.42
C LEU A 19 -13.17 -7.27 11.55
N GLU A 20 -14.43 -6.90 11.74
CA GLU A 20 -15.37 -7.53 12.68
C GLU A 20 -16.27 -8.54 11.93
N GLY A 21 -15.81 -9.79 11.88
CA GLY A 21 -16.45 -10.83 11.07
C GLY A 21 -16.30 -10.50 9.59
N ARG A 22 -17.36 -9.99 8.97
CA ARG A 22 -17.40 -9.56 7.56
C ARG A 22 -17.65 -8.06 7.40
N ASN A 23 -17.55 -7.31 8.49
CA ASN A 23 -17.69 -5.85 8.49
C ASN A 23 -16.32 -5.20 8.63
N VAL A 24 -16.02 -4.28 7.72
CA VAL A 24 -14.94 -3.31 7.93
C VAL A 24 -15.50 -2.19 8.79
N VAL A 25 -14.84 -1.91 9.91
CA VAL A 25 -15.26 -0.89 10.89
C VAL A 25 -14.12 0.07 11.17
N GLN A 26 -14.44 1.33 11.48
CA GLN A 26 -13.43 2.32 11.89
C GLN A 26 -13.00 2.07 13.34
N SER A 27 -11.68 2.06 13.59
CA SER A 27 -11.11 1.94 14.93
C SER A 27 -11.37 3.20 15.76
N THR A 28 -11.89 3.03 16.98
CA THR A 28 -12.18 4.14 17.91
C THR A 28 -10.91 4.82 18.43
N GLU A 29 -9.79 4.10 18.52
CA GLU A 29 -8.51 4.66 18.97
C GLU A 29 -7.86 5.53 17.88
N ALA A 30 -8.06 5.17 16.61
CA ALA A 30 -7.46 5.86 15.48
C ALA A 30 -8.36 6.96 14.92
N SER A 31 -9.68 6.92 15.16
CA SER A 31 -10.65 7.88 14.61
C SER A 31 -10.37 9.33 14.99
N ALA A 32 -9.69 9.58 16.11
CA ALA A 32 -9.30 10.93 16.53
C ALA A 32 -8.16 11.56 15.70
N PHE A 33 -7.40 10.74 14.95
CA PHE A 33 -6.18 11.16 14.25
C PHE A 33 -6.29 11.08 12.72
N VAL A 34 -7.45 10.68 12.19
CA VAL A 34 -7.66 10.44 10.76
C VAL A 34 -8.79 11.33 10.26
N SER A 35 -8.58 11.97 9.13
CA SER A 35 -9.63 12.77 8.48
C SER A 35 -10.83 11.89 8.10
N ASN A 36 -12.04 12.38 8.30
CA ASN A 36 -13.25 11.67 7.90
C ASN A 36 -13.30 11.42 6.39
N SER A 37 -12.65 12.25 5.58
CA SER A 37 -12.55 12.05 4.13
C SER A 37 -11.85 10.73 3.76
N VAL A 38 -10.94 10.22 4.60
CA VAL A 38 -10.32 8.89 4.46
C VAL A 38 -11.35 7.79 4.73
N THR A 39 -12.13 7.92 5.80
CA THR A 39 -13.25 7.01 6.11
C THR A 39 -14.26 6.99 4.98
N ASP A 40 -14.57 8.15 4.42
CA ASP A 40 -15.51 8.33 3.32
C ASP A 40 -15.03 7.62 2.05
N SER A 41 -13.73 7.73 1.73
CA SER A 41 -13.09 7.01 0.63
C SER A 41 -13.10 5.50 0.85
N VAL A 42 -12.76 5.02 2.06
CA VAL A 42 -12.68 3.58 2.37
C VAL A 42 -14.06 2.93 2.50
N MET A 43 -15.09 3.68 2.89
CA MET A 43 -16.44 3.15 3.17
C MET A 43 -17.47 3.47 2.07
N TYR A 44 -17.04 4.05 0.94
CA TYR A 44 -17.91 4.37 -0.19
C TYR A 44 -18.61 3.12 -0.78
N SER A 45 -19.75 3.31 -1.44
CA SER A 45 -20.47 2.23 -2.13
C SER A 45 -20.26 2.36 -3.65
N THR A 46 -20.03 1.26 -4.37
CA THR A 46 -19.85 1.29 -5.83
C THR A 46 -20.31 -0.01 -6.47
N ASN A 47 -20.74 0.06 -7.73
CA ASN A 47 -20.99 -1.09 -8.60
C ASN A 47 -20.17 -1.01 -9.90
N GLY A 48 -19.15 -0.15 -9.94
CA GLY A 48 -18.30 0.10 -11.12
C GLY A 48 -18.87 1.09 -12.14
N ASN A 49 -20.17 1.39 -12.08
CA ASN A 49 -20.78 2.46 -12.87
C ASN A 49 -21.10 3.68 -12.01
N LEU A 50 -21.65 3.47 -10.80
CA LEU A 50 -21.92 4.49 -9.80
C LEU A 50 -20.91 4.40 -8.64
N GLY A 51 -20.45 5.55 -8.16
CA GLY A 51 -19.74 5.70 -6.90
C GLY A 51 -20.50 6.61 -5.96
N LEU A 52 -20.70 6.18 -4.72
CA LEU A 52 -21.43 6.90 -3.69
C LEU A 52 -20.50 7.18 -2.52
N ARG A 53 -19.95 8.39 -2.48
CA ARG A 53 -19.06 8.82 -1.40
C ARG A 53 -19.90 9.44 -0.29
N HIS A 54 -19.82 8.86 0.92
CA HIS A 54 -20.45 9.47 2.10
C HIS A 54 -19.65 10.69 2.50
N GLN A 55 -20.29 11.71 3.05
CA GLN A 55 -19.62 12.76 3.80
C GLN A 55 -20.04 12.54 5.25
N SER A 56 -19.15 11.88 6.00
CA SER A 56 -19.45 11.32 7.32
C SER A 56 -20.06 12.32 8.31
N GLU A 57 -20.94 11.80 9.18
CA GLU A 57 -21.63 12.55 10.21
C GLU A 57 -20.66 12.80 11.39
N VAL A 58 -20.43 14.05 11.77
CA VAL A 58 -19.41 14.38 12.80
C VAL A 58 -20.04 15.03 14.02
N GLU A 59 -20.62 16.22 13.83
CA GLU A 59 -21.22 17.00 14.92
C GLU A 59 -22.75 16.94 14.89
N ARG A 60 -23.32 16.72 13.70
CA ARG A 60 -24.77 16.75 13.45
C ARG A 60 -25.24 15.48 12.75
N VAL A 61 -26.51 15.17 12.94
CA VAL A 61 -27.21 14.03 12.32
C VAL A 61 -27.58 14.32 10.85
N GLY A 62 -26.58 14.56 10.01
CA GLY A 62 -26.75 14.79 8.57
C GLY A 62 -26.07 13.70 7.75
N PHE A 63 -26.77 13.13 6.76
CA PHE A 63 -26.24 12.09 5.89
C PHE A 63 -26.10 12.63 4.47
N LYS A 64 -24.89 13.04 4.09
CA LYS A 64 -24.64 13.60 2.76
C LYS A 64 -23.90 12.61 1.89
N THR A 65 -24.43 12.35 0.69
CA THR A 65 -23.83 11.45 -0.31
C THR A 65 -23.53 12.22 -1.58
N GLU A 66 -22.28 12.16 -2.03
CA GLU A 66 -21.87 12.60 -3.35
C GLU A 66 -22.02 11.45 -4.36
N VAL A 67 -22.62 11.74 -5.52
CA VAL A 67 -22.89 10.76 -6.57
C VAL A 67 -21.95 10.97 -7.74
N LEU A 68 -21.15 9.94 -8.04
CA LEU A 68 -20.21 9.87 -9.15
C LEU A 68 -20.71 8.87 -10.19
N LEU A 69 -20.49 9.17 -11.47
CA LEU A 69 -20.91 8.31 -12.59
C LEU A 69 -19.76 8.11 -13.58
N ASN A 70 -19.46 6.85 -13.88
CA ASN A 70 -18.35 6.49 -14.75
C ASN A 70 -18.53 7.02 -16.19
N GLY A 71 -17.45 7.53 -16.78
CA GLY A 71 -17.45 8.14 -18.11
C GLY A 71 -18.09 9.52 -18.21
N VAL A 72 -18.46 10.16 -17.09
CA VAL A 72 -18.98 11.53 -17.06
C VAL A 72 -17.90 12.49 -16.55
N TYR A 73 -17.65 13.55 -17.30
CA TYR A 73 -16.56 14.48 -17.05
C TYR A 73 -16.93 15.91 -17.48
N HIS A 74 -16.14 16.87 -17.02
CA HIS A 74 -16.08 18.24 -17.49
C HIS A 74 -14.77 18.45 -18.25
N GLU A 75 -14.74 19.41 -19.17
CA GLU A 75 -13.51 19.90 -19.79
C GLU A 75 -13.02 21.17 -19.11
N GLU A 76 -11.72 21.21 -18.79
CA GLU A 76 -11.03 22.37 -18.22
C GLU A 76 -9.94 22.85 -19.17
N ALA A 77 -9.87 24.16 -19.46
CA ALA A 77 -8.87 24.71 -20.37
C ALA A 77 -7.46 24.65 -19.77
N MET A 78 -6.47 24.23 -20.57
CA MET A 78 -5.07 24.30 -20.18
C MET A 78 -4.46 25.67 -20.51
N ASP A 79 -3.61 26.17 -19.62
CA ASP A 79 -2.85 27.42 -19.81
C ASP A 79 -1.61 27.21 -20.71
N ILE A 80 -1.84 26.63 -21.89
CA ILE A 80 -0.81 26.38 -22.91
C ILE A 80 -1.23 26.98 -24.26
N SER A 81 -0.24 27.39 -25.06
CA SER A 81 -0.51 27.87 -26.42
C SER A 81 -1.06 26.74 -27.30
N LYS A 82 -1.96 27.09 -28.24
CA LYS A 82 -2.66 26.12 -29.10
C LYS A 82 -1.70 25.43 -30.09
N TYR A 83 -1.12 24.31 -29.69
CA TYR A 83 -0.38 23.43 -30.59
C TYR A 83 -1.33 22.39 -31.20
N ARG A 84 -1.19 22.10 -32.49
CA ARG A 84 -2.08 21.17 -33.21
C ARG A 84 -2.02 19.73 -32.69
N GLY A 85 -0.88 19.31 -32.11
CA GLY A 85 -0.65 17.96 -31.59
C GLY A 85 -0.88 17.81 -30.08
N ILE A 86 -1.31 18.87 -29.38
CA ILE A 86 -1.53 18.84 -27.93
C ILE A 86 -2.98 19.24 -27.65
N PRO A 87 -3.73 18.47 -26.83
CA PRO A 87 -5.07 18.85 -26.41
C PRO A 87 -5.08 20.25 -25.77
N CYS A 88 -6.16 21.00 -25.98
CA CYS A 88 -6.34 22.34 -25.38
C CYS A 88 -7.12 22.30 -24.06
N THR A 89 -7.73 21.16 -23.73
CA THR A 89 -8.56 20.94 -22.55
C THR A 89 -8.18 19.63 -21.85
N ASN A 90 -8.50 19.55 -20.56
CA ASN A 90 -8.33 18.38 -19.70
C ASN A 90 -9.69 17.81 -19.32
N GLU A 91 -9.81 16.48 -19.31
CA GLU A 91 -11.01 15.79 -18.84
C GLU A 91 -10.93 15.60 -17.33
N VAL A 92 -11.88 16.19 -16.60
CA VAL A 92 -11.96 16.14 -15.13
C VAL A 92 -13.25 15.45 -14.73
N GLY A 93 -13.17 14.40 -13.93
CA GLY A 93 -14.31 13.63 -13.46
C GLY A 93 -15.39 14.48 -12.81
N ALA A 94 -16.64 14.29 -13.24
CA ALA A 94 -17.76 15.09 -12.78
C ALA A 94 -18.49 14.46 -11.58
N SER A 95 -18.85 15.30 -10.62
CA SER A 95 -19.87 15.00 -9.62
C SER A 95 -21.25 15.28 -10.22
N VAL A 96 -22.16 14.29 -10.17
CA VAL A 96 -23.49 14.40 -10.79
C VAL A 96 -24.40 15.26 -9.92
N CYS A 97 -24.47 14.95 -8.63
CA CYS A 97 -25.20 15.70 -7.62
C CYS A 97 -24.74 15.29 -6.21
N THR A 98 -25.21 16.05 -5.22
CA THR A 98 -25.16 15.64 -3.81
C THR A 98 -26.58 15.41 -3.29
N VAL A 99 -26.76 14.41 -2.45
CA VAL A 99 -28.02 14.08 -1.78
C VAL A 99 -27.81 14.12 -0.28
N ASP A 100 -28.54 14.98 0.42
CA ASP A 100 -28.42 15.20 1.85
C ASP A 100 -29.72 14.83 2.58
N PHE A 101 -29.60 14.11 3.69
CA PHE A 101 -30.69 13.81 4.61
C PHE A 101 -30.44 14.51 5.92
N ASP A 102 -31.39 15.32 6.36
CA ASP A 102 -31.32 15.99 7.66
C ASP A 102 -32.64 15.82 8.43
N CYS A 103 -32.54 15.86 9.75
CA CYS A 103 -33.67 15.86 10.67
C CYS A 103 -33.59 17.14 11.51
N LEU A 104 -34.43 18.12 11.15
CA LEU A 104 -34.50 19.40 11.81
C LEU A 104 -35.55 19.37 12.92
N LEU A 105 -35.15 19.74 14.12
CA LEU A 105 -35.95 19.82 15.34
C LEU A 105 -36.15 21.28 15.67
N ASP A 106 -37.39 21.78 15.52
CA ASP A 106 -37.71 23.21 15.65
C ASP A 106 -36.84 24.14 14.77
N GLY A 107 -36.26 23.60 13.68
CA GLY A 107 -35.42 24.32 12.73
C GLY A 107 -33.91 24.11 12.88
N GLU A 108 -33.47 23.31 13.85
CA GLU A 108 -32.05 23.01 14.08
C GLU A 108 -31.76 21.50 13.92
N SER A 109 -30.62 21.14 13.31
CA SER A 109 -30.23 19.73 13.17
C SER A 109 -29.85 19.12 14.53
N GLY A 110 -30.18 17.85 14.75
CA GLY A 110 -29.78 17.13 15.97
C GLY A 110 -28.25 17.02 16.13
N THR A 111 -27.77 17.14 17.36
CA THR A 111 -26.34 17.03 17.73
C THR A 111 -25.99 15.60 18.10
N LEU A 112 -24.84 15.10 17.64
CA LEU A 112 -24.34 13.76 17.97
C LEU A 112 -23.69 13.75 19.36
N ALA A 113 -24.04 12.78 20.21
CA ALA A 113 -23.42 12.60 21.53
C ALA A 113 -22.07 11.86 21.47
N SER A 114 -21.82 11.11 20.39
CA SER A 114 -20.60 10.33 20.18
C SER A 114 -20.34 10.11 18.69
N ILE A 115 -19.12 9.66 18.36
CA ILE A 115 -18.76 9.30 16.98
C ILE A 115 -19.64 8.12 16.53
N PRO A 116 -20.29 8.18 15.35
CA PRO A 116 -21.14 7.11 14.86
C PRO A 116 -20.42 5.78 14.69
N ASN A 117 -21.14 4.68 14.93
CA ASN A 117 -20.65 3.35 14.56
C ASN A 117 -20.87 3.14 13.06
N ARG A 118 -19.77 3.08 12.29
CA ARG A 118 -19.79 2.95 10.83
C ARG A 118 -19.25 1.59 10.41
N LYS A 119 -20.01 0.90 9.55
CA LYS A 119 -19.68 -0.45 9.07
C LYS A 119 -19.92 -0.56 7.56
N LEU A 120 -18.96 -1.14 6.85
CA LEU A 120 -19.14 -1.63 5.49
C LEU A 120 -19.14 -3.15 5.53
N ASN A 121 -20.24 -3.78 5.10
CA ASN A 121 -20.33 -5.23 5.09
C ASN A 121 -19.84 -5.80 3.74
N LEU A 122 -18.89 -6.74 3.78
CA LEU A 122 -18.26 -7.32 2.60
C LEU A 122 -19.06 -8.46 1.96
N ASP A 123 -20.14 -8.92 2.60
CA ASP A 123 -21.05 -9.94 2.05
C ASP A 123 -22.21 -9.33 1.27
N ASP A 124 -22.60 -8.08 1.55
CA ASP A 124 -23.69 -7.41 0.83
C ASP A 124 -23.35 -6.03 0.26
N GLY A 125 -22.14 -5.53 0.52
CA GLY A 125 -21.64 -4.26 0.00
C GLY A 125 -22.34 -3.01 0.54
N ALA A 126 -23.26 -3.15 1.49
CA ALA A 126 -24.00 -2.01 2.03
C ALA A 126 -23.24 -1.33 3.17
N TYR A 127 -23.20 0.01 3.08
CA TYR A 127 -22.70 0.87 4.14
C TYR A 127 -23.79 1.07 5.19
N ARG A 128 -23.43 1.02 6.47
CA ARG A 128 -24.33 1.22 7.60
C ARG A 128 -23.70 2.16 8.61
N SER A 129 -24.47 3.12 9.10
CA SER A 129 -24.09 4.05 10.16
C SER A 129 -25.14 4.04 11.26
N HIS A 130 -24.72 4.03 12.52
CA HIS A 130 -25.62 4.08 13.67
C HIS A 130 -25.18 5.17 14.64
N CYS A 131 -26.09 6.09 14.93
CA CYS A 131 -25.90 7.14 15.92
C CYS A 131 -26.85 6.87 17.10
N THR A 132 -26.29 6.83 18.30
CA THR A 132 -27.05 6.72 19.55
C THR A 132 -27.12 8.06 20.26
N ASP A 133 -28.23 8.30 20.94
CA ASP A 133 -28.45 9.50 21.77
C ASP A 133 -28.26 10.82 21.00
N VAL A 134 -28.83 10.92 19.80
CA VAL A 134 -28.90 12.19 19.06
C VAL A 134 -29.82 13.14 19.80
N MET A 135 -29.33 14.34 20.12
CA MET A 135 -30.04 15.29 20.98
C MET A 135 -30.50 16.52 20.21
N SER A 136 -31.70 17.02 20.54
CA SER A 136 -32.10 18.38 20.19
C SER A 136 -31.17 19.42 20.83
N ALA A 137 -31.12 20.62 20.28
CA ALA A 137 -30.28 21.70 20.82
C ALA A 137 -30.66 22.09 22.27
N ASP A 138 -31.92 21.93 22.65
CA ASP A 138 -32.40 22.11 24.02
C ASP A 138 -32.19 20.89 24.94
N GLY A 139 -31.73 19.75 24.38
CA GLY A 139 -31.51 18.48 25.08
C GLY A 139 -32.79 17.78 25.56
N GLY A 140 -33.98 18.27 25.19
CA GLY A 140 -35.26 17.73 25.65
C GLY A 140 -35.81 16.57 24.81
N LEU A 141 -35.31 16.37 23.58
CA LEU A 141 -35.61 15.21 22.74
C LEU A 141 -34.33 14.45 22.43
N ILE A 142 -34.36 13.14 22.67
CA ILE A 142 -33.29 12.20 22.34
C ILE A 142 -33.85 11.12 21.42
N PHE A 143 -33.11 10.71 20.40
CA PHE A 143 -33.46 9.58 19.54
C PHE A 143 -32.21 8.91 18.97
N ASN A 144 -32.37 7.74 18.37
CA ASN A 144 -31.32 7.03 17.67
C ASN A 144 -31.57 7.07 16.16
N THR A 145 -30.50 7.02 15.37
CA THR A 145 -30.60 6.89 13.91
C THR A 145 -29.84 5.68 13.40
N SER A 146 -30.41 5.01 12.41
CA SER A 146 -29.74 3.98 11.63
C SER A 146 -29.83 4.35 10.16
N TYR A 147 -28.70 4.38 9.48
CA TYR A 147 -28.59 4.72 8.07
C TYR A 147 -28.03 3.54 7.31
N VAL A 148 -28.59 3.26 6.14
CA VAL A 148 -28.09 2.27 5.20
C VAL A 148 -28.03 2.87 3.79
N ARG A 149 -26.98 2.54 3.04
CA ARG A 149 -26.83 2.89 1.64
C ARG A 149 -26.30 1.71 0.83
N THR A 150 -26.84 1.55 -0.37
CA THR A 150 -26.46 0.47 -1.28
C THR A 150 -26.61 0.91 -2.75
N VAL A 151 -26.02 0.12 -3.65
CA VAL A 151 -26.07 0.29 -5.11
C VAL A 151 -26.74 -0.90 -5.76
N GLY A 152 -27.49 -0.65 -6.84
CA GLY A 152 -28.13 -1.71 -7.63
C GLY A 152 -27.10 -2.54 -8.40
N ARG A 153 -27.39 -3.83 -8.58
CA ARG A 153 -26.52 -4.76 -9.33
C ARG A 153 -27.13 -5.16 -10.67
N THR A 154 -28.43 -5.43 -10.71
CA THR A 154 -29.17 -5.75 -11.95
C THR A 154 -29.21 -4.56 -12.93
N ASP A 155 -29.47 -3.34 -12.43
CA ASP A 155 -29.29 -2.10 -13.19
C ASP A 155 -28.22 -1.26 -12.48
N LEU A 156 -27.06 -1.14 -13.14
CA LEU A 156 -25.89 -0.43 -12.60
C LEU A 156 -26.09 1.09 -12.50
N SER A 157 -27.20 1.63 -13.03
CA SER A 157 -27.57 3.03 -12.92
C SER A 157 -28.35 3.38 -11.66
N MET A 158 -28.68 2.40 -10.81
CA MET A 158 -29.55 2.59 -9.65
C MET A 158 -28.82 2.55 -8.31
N TRP A 159 -29.34 3.28 -7.32
CA TRP A 159 -28.93 3.18 -5.92
C TRP A 159 -30.04 3.62 -4.97
N GLY A 160 -29.83 3.36 -3.67
CA GLY A 160 -30.75 3.83 -2.65
C GLY A 160 -30.10 3.99 -1.29
N ALA A 161 -30.78 4.78 -0.45
CA ALA A 161 -30.43 5.00 0.94
C ALA A 161 -31.67 5.12 1.80
N GLN A 162 -31.55 4.74 3.06
CA GLN A 162 -32.64 4.80 4.03
C GLN A 162 -32.10 5.24 5.40
N VAL A 163 -32.84 6.15 6.04
CA VAL A 163 -32.61 6.56 7.43
C VAL A 163 -33.82 6.12 8.26
N CYS A 164 -33.59 5.38 9.34
CA CYS A 164 -34.59 5.06 10.35
C CYS A 164 -34.27 5.81 11.65
N TYR A 165 -35.19 6.68 12.06
CA TYR A 165 -35.19 7.38 13.33
C TYR A 165 -36.03 6.59 14.32
N SER A 166 -35.51 6.30 15.51
CA SER A 166 -36.16 5.40 16.48
C SER A 166 -35.82 5.79 17.92
N ASP A 167 -36.48 5.15 18.89
CA ASP A 167 -36.21 5.35 20.33
C ASP A 167 -36.34 6.82 20.77
N PHE A 168 -37.42 7.47 20.34
CA PHE A 168 -37.72 8.86 20.71
C PHE A 168 -38.04 8.95 22.21
N ARG A 169 -37.20 9.69 22.93
CA ARG A 169 -37.28 9.91 24.38
C ARG A 169 -37.39 11.40 24.67
N LEU A 170 -38.49 11.77 25.32
CA LEU A 170 -38.71 13.13 25.82
C LEU A 170 -38.18 13.24 27.25
N VAL A 171 -37.11 14.02 27.42
CA VAL A 171 -36.44 14.22 28.72
C VAL A 171 -36.90 15.55 29.31
N ALA A 172 -37.45 15.51 30.52
CA ALA A 172 -37.75 16.72 31.27
C ALA A 172 -36.43 17.38 31.70
N ILE A 173 -36.13 18.55 31.13
CA ILE A 173 -34.96 19.35 31.50
C ILE A 173 -35.12 19.78 32.98
N ARG A 174 -34.48 19.08 33.90
CA ARG A 174 -34.14 19.65 35.21
C ARG A 174 -32.89 20.49 34.99
N SER A 175 -32.96 21.76 35.40
CA SER A 175 -31.91 22.76 35.23
C SER A 175 -30.49 22.16 35.38
N PRO A 176 -29.51 22.56 34.55
CA PRO A 176 -28.12 22.39 34.96
C PRO A 176 -27.97 23.25 36.22
N ALA A 177 -27.85 22.61 37.38
CA ALA A 177 -27.28 23.29 38.53
C ALA A 177 -25.90 23.76 38.06
N SER A 178 -25.72 25.07 38.04
CA SER A 178 -24.41 25.70 37.91
C SER A 178 -23.43 24.90 38.76
N VAL A 179 -22.49 24.21 38.13
CA VAL A 179 -21.32 23.68 38.83
C VAL A 179 -20.44 24.90 39.11
N GLY A 180 -20.88 25.69 40.09
CA GLY A 180 -20.04 26.60 40.81
C GLY A 180 -19.08 25.75 41.63
N SER A 181 -17.79 26.00 41.43
CA SER A 181 -16.77 25.77 42.43
C SER A 181 -17.28 26.21 43.80
N ASP A 182 -17.49 25.28 44.72
CA ASP A 182 -16.91 25.31 46.06
C ASP A 182 -17.48 24.22 46.97
N GLY A 183 -16.58 23.49 47.62
CA GLY A 183 -16.70 23.24 49.05
C GLY A 183 -17.19 21.88 49.56
N ASN A 184 -16.23 20.97 49.73
CA ASN A 184 -16.12 20.00 50.83
C ASN A 184 -17.22 18.95 51.05
N PHE A 185 -16.89 17.69 50.73
CA PHE A 185 -16.91 16.60 51.72
C PHE A 185 -15.93 15.47 51.36
N GLY A 186 -14.98 15.20 52.27
CA GLY A 186 -14.50 13.85 52.58
C GLY A 186 -13.43 13.21 51.68
N PHE A 187 -12.16 13.49 51.98
CA PHE A 187 -11.00 12.71 51.53
C PHE A 187 -11.04 11.23 51.99
N GLY A 188 -10.70 10.34 51.07
CA GLY A 188 -10.21 8.98 51.32
C GLY A 188 -9.22 8.55 50.23
N ASN A 189 -7.94 8.92 50.44
CA ASN A 189 -6.66 8.45 49.85
C ASN A 189 -6.71 7.33 48.77
N SER A 190 -5.99 7.36 47.63
CA SER A 190 -4.53 7.61 47.50
C SER A 190 -4.05 7.83 46.04
N ARG A 191 -3.47 9.02 45.78
CA ARG A 191 -2.30 9.45 44.93
C ARG A 191 -1.86 8.60 43.70
N LYS A 192 -1.84 9.16 42.47
CA LYS A 192 -1.00 10.22 41.80
C LYS A 192 0.31 9.67 41.19
N GLY A 193 0.75 10.03 39.98
CA GLY A 193 0.31 11.02 38.97
C GLY A 193 1.07 10.81 37.65
N SER A 194 1.20 11.72 36.68
CA SER A 194 0.50 12.91 36.20
C SER A 194 1.35 13.49 35.06
N TYR A 195 0.81 13.78 33.87
CA TYR A 195 1.27 14.89 33.02
C TYR A 195 0.08 15.37 32.17
N ALA A 196 -0.22 16.66 32.27
CA ALA A 196 -1.27 17.38 31.55
C ALA A 196 -0.63 18.29 30.49
N PRO A 197 -1.25 18.52 29.31
CA PRO A 197 -0.80 19.55 28.38
C PRO A 197 -1.45 20.91 28.72
N GLN A 198 -0.65 21.96 28.59
CA GLN A 198 -1.04 23.37 28.71
C GLN A 198 -1.82 23.84 27.48
N SER A 199 -2.87 24.61 27.72
CA SER A 199 -3.72 25.28 26.74
C SER A 199 -3.01 26.46 26.06
N LEU A 200 -3.01 26.51 24.73
CA LEU A 200 -2.68 27.70 23.95
C LEU A 200 -3.97 28.30 23.37
N SER A 201 -4.17 29.58 23.68
CA SER A 201 -5.26 30.45 23.24
C SER A 201 -5.11 30.86 21.77
N MET A 202 -6.19 30.78 21.00
CA MET A 202 -6.32 31.40 19.67
C MET A 202 -6.91 32.81 19.81
N ASP A 203 -6.18 33.80 19.32
CA ASP A 203 -6.65 35.19 19.19
C ASP A 203 -7.40 35.43 17.86
N SER A 204 -8.32 36.37 17.99
CA SER A 204 -9.34 36.95 17.11
C SER A 204 -8.91 37.53 15.76
N VAL A 205 -9.82 37.53 14.78
CA VAL A 205 -9.96 38.61 13.77
C VAL A 205 -11.44 38.95 13.46
N SER A 206 -11.79 40.17 13.90
CA SER A 206 -12.72 41.21 13.41
C SER A 206 -14.22 41.00 13.13
N ASP A 207 -14.98 41.81 13.88
CA ASP A 207 -16.32 42.36 13.69
C ASP A 207 -16.68 42.86 12.27
N GLU A 208 -17.87 42.47 11.80
CA GLU A 208 -18.79 43.41 11.14
C GLU A 208 -20.19 43.27 11.76
N ALA A 209 -20.73 44.40 12.20
CA ALA A 209 -21.92 44.52 13.01
C ALA A 209 -23.23 44.39 12.19
N VAL A 210 -24.14 43.52 12.65
CA VAL A 210 -25.57 43.51 12.28
C VAL A 210 -26.38 43.33 13.58
N PRO A 211 -27.46 44.10 13.83
CA PRO A 211 -28.00 44.30 15.18
C PRO A 211 -28.70 43.06 15.74
N GLY A 212 -28.41 42.78 17.01
CA GLY A 212 -28.78 41.57 17.73
C GLY A 212 -30.29 41.30 17.83
N ARG A 213 -30.63 40.02 17.66
CA ARG A 213 -31.84 39.43 18.25
C ARG A 213 -31.49 38.83 19.60
N SER A 214 -32.11 39.38 20.64
CA SER A 214 -32.14 38.86 22.00
C SER A 214 -32.54 37.37 22.03
N LEU A 215 -31.63 36.51 22.49
CA LEU A 215 -31.93 35.13 22.93
C LEU A 215 -32.81 35.20 24.19
N HIS A 216 -34.13 35.12 24.00
CA HIS A 216 -35.03 34.79 25.09
C HIS A 216 -34.92 33.29 25.38
N GLY A 217 -34.27 32.93 26.50
CA GLY A 217 -34.35 31.59 27.07
C GLY A 217 -35.79 31.30 27.51
N VAL A 218 -36.51 30.53 26.70
CA VAL A 218 -37.85 30.06 27.02
C VAL A 218 -37.75 28.90 28.01
N LYS A 219 -38.29 29.09 29.22
CA LYS A 219 -38.55 28.00 30.17
C LYS A 219 -39.66 27.11 29.60
N ARG A 220 -39.35 25.89 29.18
CA ARG A 220 -40.38 24.87 28.87
C ARG A 220 -40.77 24.13 30.14
N SER A 221 -42.07 24.13 30.48
CA SER A 221 -42.63 23.33 31.57
C SER A 221 -42.83 21.88 31.10
N GLN A 222 -43.08 20.93 32.02
CA GLN A 222 -43.30 19.52 31.69
C GLN A 222 -44.48 19.27 30.73
N ASN A 223 -45.32 20.29 30.49
CA ASN A 223 -46.46 20.29 29.56
C ASN A 223 -46.17 20.98 28.19
N ASP A 224 -44.95 21.49 27.95
CA ASP A 224 -44.57 22.21 26.70
C ASP A 224 -43.62 21.42 25.78
N LEU A 225 -43.51 20.10 25.96
CA LEU A 225 -42.65 19.21 25.16
C LEU A 225 -43.25 18.89 23.78
N ASN A 226 -43.59 19.94 23.03
CA ASN A 226 -44.07 19.84 21.66
C ASN A 226 -42.94 20.23 20.71
N TYR A 227 -42.50 19.29 19.88
CA TYR A 227 -41.48 19.51 18.86
C TYR A 227 -42.11 19.49 17.47
N ARG A 228 -41.65 20.38 16.59
CA ARG A 228 -41.89 20.26 15.15
C ARG A 228 -40.69 19.58 14.51
N ILE A 229 -40.89 18.36 14.03
CA ILE A 229 -39.84 17.61 13.32
C ILE A 229 -40.04 17.79 11.82
N GLU A 230 -38.98 18.18 11.12
CA GLU A 230 -38.89 18.26 9.67
C GLU A 230 -37.80 17.29 9.19
N PHE A 231 -38.22 16.23 8.50
CA PHE A 231 -37.30 15.34 7.79
C PHE A 231 -37.10 15.88 6.38
N VAL A 232 -35.84 16.03 5.97
CA VAL A 232 -35.49 16.69 4.72
C VAL A 232 -34.65 15.76 3.85
N VAL A 233 -34.98 15.72 2.55
CA VAL A 233 -34.07 15.25 1.51
C VAL A 233 -33.75 16.41 0.57
N VAL A 234 -32.47 16.74 0.43
CA VAL A 234 -31.98 17.81 -0.44
C VAL A 234 -31.15 17.21 -1.57
N ILE A 235 -31.55 17.46 -2.81
CA ILE A 235 -30.74 17.14 -4.00
C ILE A 235 -30.14 18.45 -4.51
N SER A 236 -28.82 18.53 -4.58
CA SER A 236 -28.10 19.74 -5.03
C SER A 236 -27.22 19.43 -6.25
N ILE A 237 -27.36 20.26 -7.29
CA ILE A 237 -26.57 20.19 -8.53
C ILE A 237 -25.83 21.52 -8.71
N ASP A 238 -24.53 21.44 -9.01
CA ASP A 238 -23.69 22.62 -9.24
C ASP A 238 -23.96 23.27 -10.60
N GLN A 239 -24.49 24.49 -10.60
CA GLN A 239 -24.81 25.23 -11.82
C GLN A 239 -23.60 25.92 -12.46
N GLU A 240 -22.44 25.92 -11.80
CA GLU A 240 -21.20 26.36 -12.43
C GLU A 240 -20.64 25.30 -13.39
N CYS A 241 -21.07 24.04 -13.23
CA CYS A 241 -20.62 22.90 -14.03
C CYS A 241 -21.72 22.30 -14.93
N TRP A 242 -22.98 22.46 -14.56
CA TRP A 242 -24.14 21.84 -15.21
C TRP A 242 -25.21 22.84 -15.64
N ASP A 243 -25.69 22.72 -16.89
CA ASP A 243 -26.95 23.31 -17.32
C ASP A 243 -28.11 22.32 -17.07
N ILE A 244 -29.28 22.83 -16.70
CA ILE A 244 -30.46 22.02 -16.37
C ILE A 244 -31.64 22.49 -17.21
N PHE A 245 -31.98 21.71 -18.23
CA PHE A 245 -32.88 22.13 -19.31
C PHE A 245 -34.29 21.53 -19.23
N HIS A 246 -34.50 20.40 -18.53
CA HIS A 246 -35.84 19.89 -18.23
C HIS A 246 -35.95 19.45 -16.77
N LYS A 247 -37.07 19.85 -16.15
CA LYS A 247 -37.30 19.72 -14.71
C LYS A 247 -38.71 19.21 -14.45
N LYS A 248 -38.79 18.03 -13.85
CA LYS A 248 -39.93 17.59 -13.03
C LYS A 248 -39.39 17.24 -11.66
N MET A 249 -40.25 17.27 -10.64
CA MET A 249 -39.84 17.04 -9.24
C MET A 249 -39.03 15.75 -9.04
N ASP A 250 -39.33 14.72 -9.81
CA ASP A 250 -38.68 13.40 -9.74
C ASP A 250 -37.84 13.06 -10.97
N GLN A 251 -37.63 14.02 -11.88
CA GLN A 251 -36.90 13.81 -13.13
C GLN A 251 -36.13 15.07 -13.54
N ILE A 252 -34.80 14.96 -13.53
CA ILE A 252 -33.89 16.06 -13.82
C ILE A 252 -33.07 15.69 -15.05
N TYR A 253 -33.00 16.61 -16.01
CA TYR A 253 -32.13 16.50 -17.17
C TYR A 253 -31.06 17.57 -17.07
N GLN A 254 -29.80 17.13 -16.99
CA GLN A 254 -28.65 18.00 -16.87
C GLN A 254 -27.62 17.70 -17.97
N CYS A 255 -26.94 18.73 -18.43
CA CYS A 255 -25.88 18.68 -19.43
C CYS A 255 -24.65 19.40 -18.89
N SER A 256 -23.48 18.80 -19.01
CA SER A 256 -22.24 19.51 -18.67
C SER A 256 -22.09 20.74 -19.57
N LEU A 257 -21.67 21.85 -18.96
CA LEU A 257 -21.42 23.11 -19.65
C LEU A 257 -20.19 23.07 -20.58
N THR A 258 -19.25 22.15 -20.35
CA THR A 258 -17.96 22.12 -21.05
C THR A 258 -17.75 20.89 -21.91
N SER A 259 -18.27 19.73 -21.52
CA SER A 259 -18.10 18.47 -22.28
C SER A 259 -19.35 18.01 -23.04
N GLU A 260 -20.47 18.73 -22.90
CA GLU A 260 -21.79 18.39 -23.44
C GLU A 260 -22.36 17.03 -22.99
N LYS A 261 -21.73 16.35 -22.02
CA LYS A 261 -22.23 15.08 -21.49
C LYS A 261 -23.55 15.26 -20.76
N LYS A 262 -24.55 14.48 -21.15
CA LYS A 262 -25.91 14.53 -20.59
C LYS A 262 -26.13 13.41 -19.58
N VAL A 263 -26.79 13.76 -18.47
CA VAL A 263 -27.24 12.83 -17.44
C VAL A 263 -28.72 13.06 -17.16
N THR A 264 -29.48 11.99 -17.12
CA THR A 264 -30.87 11.99 -16.68
C THR A 264 -30.96 11.32 -15.31
N THR A 265 -31.48 12.05 -14.33
CA THR A 265 -31.65 11.59 -12.96
C THR A 265 -33.13 11.41 -12.64
N PHE A 266 -33.51 10.23 -12.17
CA PHE A 266 -34.84 9.92 -11.64
C PHE A 266 -34.75 9.69 -10.14
N THR A 267 -35.71 10.18 -9.35
CA THR A 267 -35.71 10.01 -7.89
C THR A 267 -37.08 9.62 -7.34
N GLU A 268 -37.09 8.83 -6.27
CA GLU A 268 -38.29 8.47 -5.50
C GLU A 268 -37.96 8.61 -4.01
N VAL A 269 -38.84 9.28 -3.26
CA VAL A 269 -38.65 9.52 -1.81
C VAL A 269 -39.93 9.18 -1.07
N GLU A 270 -39.80 8.42 0.00
CA GLU A 270 -40.90 7.90 0.79
C GLU A 270 -40.60 8.09 2.28
N CYS A 271 -41.57 8.57 3.07
CA CYS A 271 -41.43 8.73 4.52
C CYS A 271 -42.59 8.05 5.24
N VAL A 272 -42.27 7.00 6.02
CA VAL A 272 -43.23 6.15 6.72
C VAL A 272 -43.04 6.30 8.23
N VAL A 273 -44.12 6.58 8.95
CA VAL A 273 -44.15 6.68 10.42
C VAL A 273 -44.85 5.46 10.98
N ASN A 274 -44.21 4.75 11.92
CA ASN A 274 -44.70 3.50 12.50
C ASN A 274 -45.17 3.69 13.96
N TYR A 275 -46.33 3.11 14.27
CA TYR A 275 -46.97 3.07 15.59
C TYR A 275 -47.48 1.64 15.87
N GLY A 276 -46.68 0.82 16.55
CA GLY A 276 -46.93 -0.60 16.78
C GLY A 276 -47.17 -1.34 15.47
N ASP A 277 -48.37 -1.91 15.32
CA ASP A 277 -48.81 -2.64 14.13
C ASP A 277 -49.37 -1.73 13.01
N THR A 278 -49.43 -0.42 13.23
CA THR A 278 -49.97 0.55 12.25
C THR A 278 -48.89 1.47 11.69
N HIS A 279 -49.04 1.89 10.44
CA HIS A 279 -48.12 2.83 9.79
C HIS A 279 -48.87 3.94 9.06
N ARG A 280 -48.22 5.08 8.89
CA ARG A 280 -48.73 6.26 8.18
C ARG A 280 -47.69 6.77 7.21
N LEU A 281 -48.09 7.02 5.96
CA LEU A 281 -47.26 7.69 4.97
C LEU A 281 -47.38 9.22 5.13
N LEU A 282 -46.24 9.93 5.12
CA LEU A 282 -46.20 11.38 5.09
C LEU A 282 -46.09 11.88 3.65
N GLU A 283 -46.86 12.91 3.31
CA GLU A 283 -46.74 13.61 2.03
C GLU A 283 -45.58 14.62 2.10
N ALA A 284 -44.84 14.71 0.99
CA ALA A 284 -43.71 15.63 0.88
C ALA A 284 -44.17 17.03 0.46
N GLU A 285 -43.76 18.06 1.19
CA GLU A 285 -43.73 19.43 0.68
C GLU A 285 -42.45 19.64 -0.13
N VAL A 286 -42.59 19.87 -1.44
CA VAL A 286 -41.46 20.01 -2.36
C VAL A 286 -41.22 21.48 -2.68
N GLU A 287 -39.98 21.92 -2.48
CA GLU A 287 -39.49 23.25 -2.84
C GLU A 287 -38.30 23.12 -3.79
N SER A 288 -38.19 23.99 -4.79
CA SER A 288 -37.03 24.04 -5.68
C SER A 288 -36.57 25.47 -5.88
N THR A 289 -35.26 25.70 -6.01
CA THR A 289 -34.74 27.05 -6.29
C THR A 289 -35.25 27.58 -7.63
N GLN A 290 -35.57 28.89 -7.69
CA GLN A 290 -35.95 29.54 -8.94
C GLN A 290 -34.76 29.55 -9.88
N TRP A 291 -34.96 29.00 -11.09
CA TRP A 291 -33.95 29.01 -12.12
C TRP A 291 -33.93 30.38 -12.81
N VAL A 292 -32.82 31.10 -12.66
CA VAL A 292 -32.57 32.33 -13.40
C VAL A 292 -31.91 31.94 -14.72
N ARG A 293 -32.67 31.96 -15.82
CA ARG A 293 -32.08 32.04 -17.16
C ARG A 293 -31.58 33.48 -17.28
N ASP A 294 -30.28 33.68 -17.42
CA ASP A 294 -29.83 34.97 -17.94
C ASP A 294 -30.37 35.06 -19.38
N ALA A 295 -31.48 35.80 -19.54
CA ALA A 295 -32.07 36.09 -20.82
C ALA A 295 -31.21 37.16 -21.51
N GLU A 296 -30.56 36.74 -22.60
CA GLU A 296 -30.13 37.54 -23.76
C GLU A 296 -29.93 39.05 -23.54
N SER A 297 -28.67 39.49 -23.38
CA SER A 297 -28.20 40.68 -24.09
C SER A 297 -27.49 40.22 -25.37
N GLY A 298 -28.26 40.12 -26.46
CA GLY A 298 -27.70 39.92 -27.78
C GLY A 298 -26.89 41.13 -28.21
N THR A 299 -25.57 41.01 -28.19
CA THR A 299 -24.69 41.52 -29.25
C THR A 299 -23.52 40.56 -29.40
N ALA A 300 -23.40 39.97 -30.58
CA ALA A 300 -22.17 39.37 -31.01
C ALA A 300 -21.06 40.43 -30.93
N SER A 301 -20.08 40.23 -30.04
CA SER A 301 -18.76 40.79 -30.22
C SER A 301 -17.73 39.83 -29.62
N SER A 302 -16.79 39.45 -30.47
CA SER A 302 -15.52 38.82 -30.13
C SER A 302 -14.93 39.40 -28.84
N PHE A 303 -14.73 38.58 -27.82
CA PHE A 303 -13.92 38.95 -26.66
C PHE A 303 -12.45 39.08 -27.10
N SER A 304 -12.11 40.28 -27.57
CA SER A 304 -10.77 40.82 -27.59
C SER A 304 -10.33 41.06 -26.15
N ARG A 305 -9.49 40.16 -25.60
CA ARG A 305 -8.69 40.44 -24.40
C ARG A 305 -7.33 40.99 -24.85
N ASP A 306 -7.35 42.27 -25.22
CA ASP A 306 -6.16 43.10 -25.37
C ASP A 306 -6.32 44.34 -24.50
N ARG A 307 -5.58 44.36 -23.38
CA ARG A 307 -4.83 45.50 -22.84
C ARG A 307 -4.38 45.23 -21.40
N TYR A 308 -3.12 44.81 -21.26
CA TYR A 308 -2.12 45.55 -20.49
C TYR A 308 -0.76 45.30 -21.16
N HIS A 309 -0.40 46.16 -22.12
CA HIS A 309 0.97 46.32 -22.60
C HIS A 309 1.47 47.70 -22.17
N MET A 310 2.51 47.69 -21.33
CA MET A 310 3.57 48.70 -21.14
C MET A 310 4.70 47.88 -20.51
N GLY A 311 5.93 47.77 -20.99
CA GLY A 311 6.69 48.34 -22.09
C GLY A 311 8.16 47.99 -21.75
N ALA A 312 8.91 47.41 -22.69
CA ALA A 312 10.31 47.09 -22.48
C ALA A 312 11.16 48.37 -22.36
N GLY A 313 12.13 48.40 -21.42
CA GLY A 313 13.15 49.46 -21.35
C GLY A 313 14.00 49.34 -20.08
N GLY A 314 15.31 49.13 -20.24
CA GLY A 314 16.25 48.93 -19.15
C GLY A 314 16.88 50.19 -18.55
N SER A 315 17.67 49.94 -17.49
CA SER A 315 18.84 50.69 -17.00
C SER A 315 18.67 52.12 -16.42
N CYS A 316 19.43 52.35 -15.33
CA CYS A 316 19.70 53.61 -14.59
C CYS A 316 18.52 54.09 -13.72
N GLY A 317 18.68 54.56 -12.47
CA GLY A 317 19.85 54.94 -11.69
C GLY A 317 19.45 56.10 -10.78
N ALA A 318 19.49 55.87 -9.46
CA ALA A 318 19.76 56.82 -8.38
C ALA A 318 18.79 58.00 -8.04
N ARG A 319 18.40 58.00 -6.74
CA ARG A 319 18.42 59.13 -5.75
C ARG A 319 17.40 60.27 -5.91
N ASP A 320 16.76 60.83 -4.89
CA ASP A 320 16.79 60.79 -3.41
C ASP A 320 15.34 61.12 -2.92
N GLY A 321 14.77 60.48 -1.89
CA GLY A 321 14.86 60.86 -0.46
C GLY A 321 13.53 61.51 0.01
N ALA A 322 12.96 61.35 1.20
CA ALA A 322 13.18 60.49 2.36
C ALA A 322 11.94 60.64 3.28
N SER A 323 11.49 59.55 3.92
CA SER A 323 11.11 59.55 5.34
C SER A 323 11.16 58.13 5.89
N SER A 324 11.69 58.05 7.10
CA SER A 324 12.23 56.90 7.82
C SER A 324 11.17 56.05 8.51
N PHE A 325 11.35 54.72 8.52
CA PHE A 325 11.65 53.94 9.74
C PHE A 325 12.16 52.56 9.29
N SER A 326 13.44 52.32 9.53
CA SER A 326 14.15 51.08 9.23
C SER A 326 14.68 50.50 10.54
N ASN A 327 14.61 49.19 10.71
CA ASN A 327 15.60 48.44 11.47
C ASN A 327 15.74 47.04 10.87
N THR A 328 16.80 46.87 10.10
CA THR A 328 17.51 45.60 9.98
C THR A 328 18.63 45.61 11.00
N GLU A 329 18.66 44.63 11.90
CA GLU A 329 19.93 44.15 12.47
C GLU A 329 19.76 42.73 13.00
N LEU A 330 20.71 41.88 12.59
CA LEU A 330 21.01 40.58 13.14
C LEU A 330 21.44 40.69 14.61
N LYS A 331 21.08 39.69 15.42
CA LYS A 331 21.92 39.25 16.55
C LYS A 331 22.04 37.73 16.55
N GLU A 332 23.25 37.29 16.24
CA GLU A 332 23.83 35.99 16.56
C GLU A 332 24.54 36.04 17.93
N HIS A 333 24.46 34.92 18.69
CA HIS A 333 25.36 34.38 19.74
C HIS A 333 25.66 35.21 21.04
N GLY A 334 25.72 34.67 22.27
CA GLY A 334 25.62 33.29 22.77
C GLY A 334 25.75 33.19 24.32
N ASN A 335 25.47 31.97 24.82
CA ASN A 335 25.69 31.31 26.13
C ASN A 335 24.38 30.70 26.65
N GLY A 336 24.17 29.39 26.78
CA GLY A 336 24.98 28.20 26.53
C GLY A 336 24.17 27.00 27.01
N ASP A 337 24.07 25.98 26.17
CA ASP A 337 24.04 24.53 26.46
C ASP A 337 23.17 23.75 25.48
N ARG A 338 23.74 22.62 25.08
CA ARG A 338 23.47 21.84 23.89
C ARG A 338 22.32 20.88 24.16
N ASP A 339 21.32 20.87 23.28
CA ASP A 339 20.52 19.68 23.02
C ASP A 339 20.00 19.70 21.58
N GLY A 340 20.74 19.03 20.71
CA GLY A 340 20.36 18.73 19.34
C GLY A 340 19.39 17.56 19.32
N ARG A 341 18.10 17.85 19.48
CA ARG A 341 17.00 16.96 19.06
C ARG A 341 16.09 17.75 18.15
N SER A 342 16.33 17.70 16.84
CA SER A 342 15.31 18.11 15.88
C SER A 342 14.19 17.07 15.94
N ASN A 343 13.13 17.39 16.68
CA ASN A 343 11.81 16.89 16.35
C ASN A 343 11.54 17.34 14.91
N SER A 344 11.70 16.41 13.95
CA SER A 344 11.13 16.57 12.62
C SER A 344 9.62 16.52 12.80
N ASN A 345 9.03 17.67 13.11
CA ASN A 345 7.62 17.90 12.85
C ASN A 345 7.42 17.54 11.38
N PHE A 346 6.69 16.46 11.13
CA PHE A 346 6.17 16.10 9.82
C PHE A 346 5.45 17.33 9.28
N LEU A 347 6.14 18.05 8.40
CA LEU A 347 5.52 19.06 7.57
C LEU A 347 4.52 18.29 6.70
N ARG A 348 3.23 18.63 6.85
CA ARG A 348 2.17 18.09 6.00
C ARG A 348 2.63 18.21 4.55
N PRO A 349 2.61 17.12 3.76
CA PRO A 349 2.79 17.23 2.33
C PRO A 349 1.79 18.25 1.82
N GLY A 350 2.30 19.34 1.24
CA GLY A 350 1.49 20.21 0.41
C GLY A 350 0.81 19.32 -0.62
N SER A 351 -0.51 19.42 -0.67
CA SER A 351 -1.43 18.71 -1.54
C SER A 351 -0.75 18.16 -2.80
N TRP A 352 -0.82 16.84 -3.01
CA TRP A 352 -1.07 16.33 -4.36
C TRP A 352 -2.12 17.27 -4.95
N ASN A 353 -1.84 17.93 -6.07
CA ASN A 353 -2.80 18.82 -6.71
C ASN A 353 -3.94 17.97 -7.29
N TYR A 354 -4.70 17.33 -6.41
CA TYR A 354 -6.10 17.06 -6.60
C TYR A 354 -6.72 18.44 -6.82
N HIS A 355 -7.10 18.72 -8.05
CA HIS A 355 -8.06 19.78 -8.34
C HIS A 355 -9.39 19.37 -7.72
N GLY A 356 -9.46 19.38 -6.38
CA GLY A 356 -10.71 19.41 -5.66
C GLY A 356 -11.39 20.71 -6.05
N PHE A 357 -12.61 20.60 -6.56
CA PHE A 357 -13.47 21.71 -6.92
C PHE A 357 -13.91 22.50 -5.67
N HIS A 358 -12.96 23.08 -4.94
CA HIS A 358 -13.22 23.94 -3.81
C HIS A 358 -12.44 25.23 -4.01
N SER A 359 -13.05 26.13 -4.78
CA SER A 359 -12.72 27.55 -4.72
C SER A 359 -13.23 28.08 -3.38
N PRO A 360 -12.37 28.51 -2.44
CA PRO A 360 -12.84 29.14 -1.23
C PRO A 360 -13.23 30.58 -1.58
N ASN A 361 -14.45 30.98 -1.22
CA ASN A 361 -14.99 32.37 -1.23
C ASN A 361 -15.84 32.85 -2.42
N LYS A 362 -16.49 31.97 -3.19
CA LYS A 362 -17.71 32.36 -3.95
C LYS A 362 -18.90 31.52 -3.49
N ALA A 363 -20.04 32.16 -3.26
CA ALA A 363 -21.30 31.47 -3.03
C ALA A 363 -21.64 30.66 -4.29
N GLN A 364 -21.33 29.36 -4.28
CA GLN A 364 -21.52 28.45 -5.40
C GLN A 364 -23.01 28.42 -5.78
N LYS A 365 -23.32 28.74 -7.04
CA LYS A 365 -24.70 28.69 -7.53
C LYS A 365 -25.14 27.24 -7.68
N SER A 366 -26.09 26.79 -6.85
CA SER A 366 -26.62 25.42 -6.90
C SER A 366 -28.11 25.41 -7.21
N TYR A 367 -28.52 24.44 -8.04
CA TYR A 367 -29.92 24.09 -8.22
C TYR A 367 -30.28 23.06 -7.16
N VAL A 368 -31.31 23.35 -6.37
CA VAL A 368 -31.68 22.56 -5.20
C VAL A 368 -33.12 22.13 -5.29
N ILE A 369 -33.38 20.83 -5.06
CA ILE A 369 -34.71 20.28 -4.82
C ILE A 369 -34.76 19.82 -3.36
N LYS A 370 -35.61 20.44 -2.55
CA LYS A 370 -35.82 20.14 -1.13
C LYS A 370 -37.18 19.47 -0.95
N LYS A 371 -37.20 18.22 -0.49
CA LYS A 371 -38.41 17.48 -0.12
C LYS A 371 -38.52 17.44 1.41
N ARG A 372 -39.59 17.99 1.99
CA ARG A 372 -39.81 18.10 3.43
C ARG A 372 -40.98 17.24 3.88
N PHE A 373 -40.81 16.51 4.97
CA PHE A 373 -41.86 15.77 5.64
C PHE A 373 -42.01 16.28 7.06
N MET A 374 -43.17 16.86 7.36
CA MET A 374 -43.42 17.50 8.65
C MET A 374 -44.30 16.63 9.54
N MET A 375 -43.94 16.56 10.81
CA MET A 375 -44.74 15.88 11.83
C MET A 375 -44.61 16.58 13.19
N PRO A 376 -45.73 16.82 13.89
CA PRO A 376 -45.68 17.23 15.29
C PRO A 376 -45.36 16.03 16.18
N LEU A 377 -44.45 16.24 17.14
CA LEU A 377 -44.15 15.26 18.19
C LEU A 377 -44.64 15.81 19.53
N THR A 378 -45.58 15.10 20.16
CA THR A 378 -46.05 15.36 21.52
C THR A 378 -45.86 14.10 22.37
N PRO A 379 -45.93 14.17 23.71
CA PRO A 379 -45.84 12.99 24.57
C PRO A 379 -46.86 11.88 24.26
N GLU A 380 -47.96 12.22 23.59
CA GLU A 380 -49.05 11.30 23.22
C GLU A 380 -48.90 10.73 21.80
N THR A 381 -48.03 11.31 20.96
CA THR A 381 -47.88 10.98 19.53
C THR A 381 -46.48 10.50 19.17
N VAL A 382 -45.68 10.06 20.15
CA VAL A 382 -44.33 9.53 19.94
C VAL A 382 -44.42 8.25 19.09
N PRO A 383 -43.81 8.22 17.88
CA PRO A 383 -43.78 7.02 17.06
C PRO A 383 -42.71 6.04 17.55
N ASP A 384 -42.86 4.76 17.21
CA ASP A 384 -41.80 3.78 17.45
C ASP A 384 -40.62 4.02 16.52
N SER A 385 -40.91 4.37 15.26
CA SER A 385 -39.90 4.73 14.27
C SER A 385 -40.45 5.60 13.14
N VAL A 386 -39.56 6.35 12.50
CA VAL A 386 -39.80 7.04 11.23
C VAL A 386 -38.75 6.59 10.24
N VAL A 387 -39.16 6.10 9.08
CA VAL A 387 -38.28 5.58 8.03
C VAL A 387 -38.38 6.47 6.80
N LEU A 388 -37.28 7.11 6.44
CA LEU A 388 -37.12 7.93 5.24
C LEU A 388 -36.28 7.16 4.22
N THR A 389 -36.88 6.82 3.07
CA THR A 389 -36.24 6.04 2.01
C THR A 389 -36.10 6.89 0.75
N PHE A 390 -34.90 6.89 0.17
CA PHE A 390 -34.56 7.52 -1.11
C PHE A 390 -34.05 6.48 -2.09
N ARG A 391 -34.52 6.56 -3.33
CA ARG A 391 -34.04 5.73 -4.44
C ARG A 391 -33.80 6.63 -5.64
N ALA A 392 -32.74 6.35 -6.40
CA ALA A 392 -32.42 7.10 -7.60
C ALA A 392 -31.84 6.24 -8.72
N CYS A 393 -31.97 6.76 -9.94
CA CYS A 393 -31.42 6.19 -11.17
C CYS A 393 -30.75 7.29 -11.99
N HIS A 394 -29.50 7.09 -12.42
CA HIS A 394 -28.71 8.06 -13.18
C HIS A 394 -28.26 7.46 -14.52
N ARG A 395 -28.81 7.95 -15.63
CA ARG A 395 -28.55 7.43 -16.97
C ARG A 395 -27.80 8.42 -17.84
N ARG A 396 -26.88 7.89 -18.64
CA ARG A 396 -26.15 8.64 -19.67
C ARG A 396 -27.01 8.76 -20.94
N GLU A 397 -26.61 9.64 -21.84
CA GLU A 397 -27.33 9.96 -23.10
C GLU A 397 -27.85 8.72 -23.86
N GLY A 398 -29.05 8.83 -24.45
CA GLY A 398 -29.66 7.79 -25.30
C GLY A 398 -30.58 6.78 -24.59
N THR A 399 -30.75 6.86 -23.26
CA THR A 399 -31.60 5.93 -22.47
C THR A 399 -32.61 6.64 -21.56
N GLU A 400 -33.41 7.54 -22.14
CA GLU A 400 -34.32 8.45 -21.40
C GLU A 400 -35.60 7.79 -20.84
N GLN A 401 -35.81 6.49 -21.05
CA GLN A 401 -36.99 5.80 -20.53
C GLN A 401 -36.93 5.69 -19.02
N ARG A 402 -37.95 6.25 -18.34
CA ARG A 402 -38.12 6.07 -16.89
C ARG A 402 -38.20 4.58 -16.57
N PRO A 403 -37.42 4.05 -15.61
CA PRO A 403 -37.61 2.69 -15.15
C PRO A 403 -39.02 2.50 -14.58
N PRO A 404 -39.68 1.35 -14.81
CA PRO A 404 -41.06 1.15 -14.38
C PRO A 404 -41.25 1.19 -12.86
N ALA A 405 -40.25 0.75 -12.09
CA ALA A 405 -40.17 0.89 -10.64
C ALA A 405 -38.69 0.83 -10.19
N LEU A 406 -38.35 1.53 -9.11
CA LEU A 406 -37.03 1.42 -8.46
C LEU A 406 -37.08 0.33 -7.36
N PRO A 407 -36.13 -0.61 -7.34
CA PRO A 407 -36.13 -1.70 -6.35
C PRO A 407 -35.96 -1.15 -4.94
N THR A 408 -36.48 -1.89 -3.96
CA THR A 408 -36.33 -1.60 -2.54
C THR A 408 -34.86 -1.74 -2.10
N ILE A 409 -34.52 -1.16 -0.96
CA ILE A 409 -33.17 -1.26 -0.40
C ILE A 409 -32.83 -2.73 -0.09
N GLU A 410 -33.80 -3.47 0.44
CA GLU A 410 -33.68 -4.89 0.75
C GLU A 410 -33.42 -5.74 -0.51
N GLU A 411 -34.14 -5.46 -1.61
CA GLU A 411 -33.92 -6.13 -2.90
C GLU A 411 -32.51 -5.84 -3.45
N MET A 412 -32.05 -4.58 -3.40
CA MET A 412 -30.70 -4.23 -3.85
C MET A 412 -29.62 -4.93 -3.00
N ILE A 413 -29.79 -4.99 -1.68
CA ILE A 413 -28.87 -5.70 -0.76
C ILE A 413 -28.86 -7.21 -1.03
N ALA A 414 -30.04 -7.81 -1.26
CA ALA A 414 -30.16 -9.24 -1.56
C ALA A 414 -29.52 -9.61 -2.91
N ASP A 415 -29.68 -8.76 -3.93
CA ASP A 415 -29.05 -8.91 -5.25
C ASP A 415 -27.52 -8.88 -5.13
N GLN A 416 -26.98 -7.87 -4.44
CA GLN A 416 -25.54 -7.77 -4.15
C GLN A 416 -25.03 -8.99 -3.37
N ARG A 417 -25.74 -9.41 -2.32
CA ARG A 417 -25.36 -10.56 -1.51
C ARG A 417 -25.27 -11.84 -2.34
N THR A 418 -26.25 -12.08 -3.20
CA THR A 418 -26.26 -13.26 -4.08
C THR A 418 -25.03 -13.29 -4.98
N ALA A 419 -24.65 -12.14 -5.56
CA ALA A 419 -23.47 -12.03 -6.42
C ALA A 419 -22.16 -12.23 -5.64
N LEU A 420 -22.04 -11.60 -4.46
CA LEU A 420 -20.87 -11.72 -3.59
C LEU A 420 -20.72 -13.14 -3.04
N GLU A 421 -21.80 -13.83 -2.68
CA GLU A 421 -21.77 -15.23 -2.24
C GLU A 421 -21.15 -16.16 -3.30
N VAL A 422 -21.46 -15.95 -4.58
CA VAL A 422 -20.86 -16.72 -5.68
C VAL A 422 -19.36 -16.41 -5.79
N PHE A 423 -18.97 -15.14 -5.70
CA PHE A 423 -17.57 -14.73 -5.71
C PHE A 423 -16.79 -15.38 -4.56
N TRP A 424 -17.27 -15.21 -3.32
CA TRP A 424 -16.61 -15.72 -2.11
C TRP A 424 -16.55 -17.26 -2.02
N LYS A 425 -17.39 -18.00 -2.76
CA LYS A 425 -17.27 -19.47 -2.87
C LYS A 425 -16.02 -19.93 -3.63
N THR A 426 -15.53 -19.11 -4.55
CA THR A 426 -14.39 -19.45 -5.42
C THR A 426 -13.14 -18.63 -5.14
N PHE A 427 -13.29 -17.53 -4.41
CA PHE A 427 -12.19 -16.66 -4.01
C PHE A 427 -11.68 -17.03 -2.62
N ASP A 428 -10.39 -17.29 -2.51
CA ASP A 428 -9.65 -17.41 -1.26
C ASP A 428 -8.42 -16.50 -1.33
N ALA A 429 -8.15 -15.76 -0.26
CA ALA A 429 -6.92 -15.01 -0.06
C ALA A 429 -6.77 -14.74 1.44
N ASP A 430 -5.87 -15.49 2.09
CA ASP A 430 -5.58 -15.35 3.51
C ASP A 430 -4.07 -15.27 3.72
N LEU A 431 -3.65 -14.44 4.66
CA LEU A 431 -2.28 -14.34 5.11
C LEU A 431 -2.29 -14.24 6.63
N LYS A 432 -1.71 -15.23 7.30
CA LYS A 432 -1.61 -15.25 8.76
C LYS A 432 -0.16 -15.15 9.18
N LEU A 433 0.16 -14.12 9.96
CA LEU A 433 1.47 -13.95 10.57
C LEU A 433 1.55 -14.75 11.88
N GLN A 434 2.74 -15.21 12.24
CA GLN A 434 2.99 -15.94 13.49
C GLN A 434 2.73 -15.07 14.73
N ASP A 435 3.01 -13.78 14.58
CA ASP A 435 3.07 -12.79 15.65
C ASP A 435 1.95 -11.74 15.50
N GLU A 436 0.77 -12.17 15.06
CA GLU A 436 -0.37 -11.28 14.84
C GLU A 436 -1.08 -10.94 16.16
N LEU A 437 -0.92 -9.68 16.62
CA LEU A 437 -1.55 -9.20 17.85
C LEU A 437 -3.03 -8.85 17.68
N ILE A 438 -3.42 -8.37 16.51
CA ILE A 438 -4.79 -7.95 16.20
C ILE A 438 -5.39 -8.99 15.26
N PRO A 439 -6.46 -9.70 15.67
CA PRO A 439 -7.07 -10.75 14.86
C PRO A 439 -7.41 -10.27 13.44
N SER A 440 -7.09 -11.08 12.44
CA SER A 440 -7.42 -10.86 11.03
C SER A 440 -6.80 -9.61 10.41
N ARG A 441 -5.84 -8.96 11.08
CA ARG A 441 -5.22 -7.73 10.57
C ARG A 441 -4.49 -7.96 9.25
N SER A 442 -3.80 -9.08 9.12
CA SER A 442 -3.02 -9.44 7.95
C SER A 442 -3.90 -9.90 6.80
N SER A 443 -5.11 -10.42 7.11
CA SER A 443 -6.10 -10.88 6.13
C SER A 443 -7.01 -9.75 5.62
N LEU A 444 -7.33 -8.76 6.46
CA LEU A 444 -8.22 -7.63 6.13
C LEU A 444 -7.92 -6.99 4.75
N PRO A 445 -6.69 -6.56 4.42
CA PRO A 445 -6.42 -5.90 3.15
C PRO A 445 -6.69 -6.81 1.94
N PHE A 446 -6.39 -8.10 2.02
CA PHE A 446 -6.65 -9.03 0.91
C PHE A 446 -8.14 -9.17 0.63
N VAL A 447 -8.95 -9.32 1.68
CA VAL A 447 -10.40 -9.46 1.55
C VAL A 447 -11.04 -8.13 1.11
N TYR A 448 -10.62 -7.00 1.69
CA TYR A 448 -11.13 -5.68 1.32
C TYR A 448 -10.78 -5.31 -0.13
N ASN A 449 -9.53 -5.49 -0.55
CA ASN A 449 -9.09 -5.20 -1.91
C ASN A 449 -9.82 -6.09 -2.92
N ALA A 450 -9.99 -7.38 -2.61
CA ALA A 450 -10.76 -8.30 -3.45
C ALA A 450 -12.23 -7.91 -3.59
N PHE A 451 -12.87 -7.50 -2.48
CA PHE A 451 -14.21 -6.95 -2.49
C PHE A 451 -14.30 -5.72 -3.40
N ARG A 452 -13.37 -4.75 -3.28
CA ARG A 452 -13.36 -3.54 -4.11
C ARG A 452 -13.19 -3.86 -5.59
N MET A 453 -12.25 -4.72 -5.92
CA MET A 453 -12.03 -5.19 -7.29
C MET A 453 -13.25 -5.92 -7.86
N PHE A 454 -13.97 -6.70 -7.05
CA PHE A 454 -15.22 -7.34 -7.47
C PHE A 454 -16.32 -6.32 -7.73
N MET A 455 -16.53 -5.35 -6.82
CA MET A 455 -17.60 -4.36 -6.96
C MET A 455 -17.47 -3.55 -8.25
N VAL A 456 -16.25 -3.13 -8.62
CA VAL A 456 -16.01 -2.39 -9.86
C VAL A 456 -16.01 -3.27 -11.12
N SER A 457 -15.86 -4.59 -10.98
CA SER A 457 -15.76 -5.54 -12.10
C SER A 457 -16.97 -5.54 -13.04
N HIS A 458 -18.10 -5.05 -12.55
CA HIS A 458 -19.38 -5.00 -13.26
C HIS A 458 -19.46 -3.85 -14.27
N GLY A 459 -18.72 -2.76 -14.03
CA GLY A 459 -18.69 -1.57 -14.88
C GLY A 459 -17.50 -1.51 -15.85
N LEU A 460 -16.62 -2.52 -15.85
CA LEU A 460 -15.31 -2.48 -16.54
C LEU A 460 -15.36 -2.22 -18.04
N GLU A 461 -16.46 -2.60 -18.71
CA GLU A 461 -16.63 -2.34 -20.15
C GLU A 461 -16.76 -0.84 -20.45
N GLY A 462 -17.15 -0.04 -19.46
CA GLY A 462 -17.10 1.43 -19.49
C GLY A 462 -15.76 2.02 -19.04
N GLY A 463 -14.74 1.19 -18.76
CA GLY A 463 -13.45 1.58 -18.21
C GLY A 463 -13.38 1.51 -16.69
N LEU A 464 -12.16 1.43 -16.16
CA LEU A 464 -11.87 1.49 -14.73
C LEU A 464 -11.10 2.77 -14.40
N SER A 465 -11.64 3.58 -13.48
CA SER A 465 -10.97 4.77 -12.97
C SER A 465 -9.92 4.43 -11.92
N ARG A 466 -8.90 5.27 -11.85
CA ARG A 466 -7.77 5.12 -10.92
C ARG A 466 -8.21 5.03 -9.45
N SER A 467 -9.31 5.70 -9.07
CA SER A 467 -9.89 5.63 -7.73
C SER A 467 -11.11 4.70 -7.59
N GLY A 468 -11.48 3.96 -8.64
CA GLY A 468 -12.67 3.10 -8.66
C GLY A 468 -13.96 3.79 -8.21
N LEU A 469 -14.10 5.08 -8.54
CA LEU A 469 -15.22 5.95 -8.18
C LEU A 469 -15.31 6.31 -6.68
N SER A 470 -14.19 6.32 -5.94
CA SER A 470 -14.17 6.78 -4.55
C SER A 470 -13.93 8.29 -4.41
N ALA A 471 -13.57 8.97 -5.51
CA ALA A 471 -13.33 10.41 -5.57
C ALA A 471 -13.60 10.97 -6.97
N ALA A 472 -14.10 12.21 -7.03
CA ALA A 472 -14.33 12.97 -8.26
C ALA A 472 -13.01 13.47 -8.87
N GLY A 473 -13.09 14.31 -9.90
CA GLY A 473 -11.93 14.98 -10.47
C GLY A 473 -10.99 14.03 -11.21
N ASP A 474 -9.70 14.12 -10.91
CA ASP A 474 -8.68 13.25 -11.48
C ASP A 474 -8.81 11.77 -11.01
N GLY A 475 -9.53 11.51 -9.90
CA GLY A 475 -9.83 10.15 -9.45
C GLY A 475 -10.68 9.34 -10.43
N LEU A 476 -11.50 10.01 -11.25
CA LEU A 476 -12.32 9.37 -12.28
C LEU A 476 -11.59 9.15 -13.62
N GLN A 477 -10.35 9.64 -13.76
CA GLN A 477 -9.55 9.35 -14.94
C GLN A 477 -9.11 7.88 -14.98
N PHE A 478 -9.05 7.33 -16.17
CA PHE A 478 -8.41 6.05 -16.45
C PHE A 478 -6.91 6.30 -16.62
N ASN A 479 -6.08 5.46 -16.02
CA ASN A 479 -4.64 5.44 -16.26
C ASN A 479 -4.28 4.10 -16.91
N LEU A 480 -4.06 4.09 -18.22
CA LEU A 480 -3.90 2.84 -18.97
C LEU A 480 -2.57 2.13 -18.69
N SER A 481 -1.55 2.81 -18.15
CA SER A 481 -0.34 2.11 -17.66
C SER A 481 -0.61 1.28 -16.39
N GLU A 482 -1.71 1.53 -15.68
CA GLU A 482 -2.12 0.72 -14.53
C GLU A 482 -2.96 -0.50 -14.97
N TYR A 483 -3.47 -0.51 -16.21
CA TYR A 483 -4.38 -1.56 -16.69
C TYR A 483 -3.70 -2.93 -16.76
N ILE A 484 -2.37 -2.99 -16.86
CA ILE A 484 -1.64 -4.25 -16.72
C ILE A 484 -1.90 -4.91 -15.36
N TYR A 485 -1.94 -4.15 -14.26
CA TYR A 485 -2.19 -4.70 -12.93
C TYR A 485 -3.65 -5.12 -12.75
N TYR A 486 -4.60 -4.32 -13.26
CA TYR A 486 -6.02 -4.70 -13.33
C TYR A 486 -6.22 -5.99 -14.13
N GLY A 487 -5.59 -6.06 -15.31
CA GLY A 487 -5.64 -7.20 -16.20
C GLY A 487 -5.07 -8.46 -15.56
N LEU A 488 -3.90 -8.38 -14.91
CA LEU A 488 -3.28 -9.49 -14.19
C LEU A 488 -4.16 -9.97 -13.02
N TYR A 489 -4.76 -9.06 -12.25
CA TYR A 489 -5.71 -9.42 -11.19
C TYR A 489 -6.90 -10.20 -11.76
N TYR A 490 -7.58 -9.65 -12.77
CA TYR A 490 -8.78 -10.29 -13.31
C TYR A 490 -8.48 -11.56 -14.11
N LEU A 491 -7.32 -11.64 -14.77
CA LEU A 491 -6.86 -12.85 -15.43
C LEU A 491 -6.83 -14.04 -14.45
N LEU A 492 -6.36 -13.80 -13.23
CA LEU A 492 -6.20 -14.83 -12.19
C LEU A 492 -7.45 -15.04 -11.35
N THR A 493 -8.41 -14.12 -11.33
CA THR A 493 -9.56 -14.20 -10.41
C THR A 493 -10.90 -14.33 -11.14
N GLN A 494 -11.08 -13.63 -12.27
CA GLN A 494 -12.31 -13.55 -13.04
C GLN A 494 -12.00 -13.25 -14.53
N PRO A 495 -11.59 -14.24 -15.36
CA PRO A 495 -11.18 -14.01 -16.76
C PRO A 495 -12.23 -13.25 -17.60
N GLU A 496 -13.52 -13.42 -17.33
CA GLU A 496 -14.58 -12.65 -18.00
C GLU A 496 -14.48 -11.14 -17.71
N ALA A 497 -14.06 -10.75 -16.50
CA ALA A 497 -13.82 -9.36 -16.14
C ALA A 497 -12.57 -8.82 -16.86
N CYS A 498 -11.54 -9.65 -17.07
CA CYS A 498 -10.38 -9.31 -17.88
C CYS A 498 -10.79 -9.02 -19.34
N LEU A 499 -11.69 -9.82 -19.91
CA LEU A 499 -12.25 -9.55 -21.23
C LEU A 499 -13.06 -8.24 -21.28
N ARG A 500 -13.89 -7.95 -20.27
CA ARG A 500 -14.60 -6.66 -20.17
C ARG A 500 -13.64 -5.47 -20.11
N LEU A 501 -12.52 -5.61 -19.40
CA LEU A 501 -11.46 -4.60 -19.37
C LEU A 501 -10.81 -4.42 -20.75
N LEU A 502 -10.52 -5.51 -21.49
CA LEU A 502 -10.00 -5.42 -22.86
C LEU A 502 -11.01 -4.81 -23.84
N LYS A 503 -12.31 -5.06 -23.64
CA LYS A 503 -13.40 -4.44 -24.42
C LYS A 503 -13.46 -2.93 -24.19
N SER A 504 -13.26 -2.44 -22.97
CA SER A 504 -13.24 -0.99 -22.74
C SER A 504 -12.06 -0.32 -23.43
N VAL A 505 -10.89 -0.96 -23.47
CA VAL A 505 -9.75 -0.51 -24.28
C VAL A 505 -10.12 -0.51 -25.77
N TYR A 506 -10.74 -1.58 -26.28
CA TYR A 506 -11.20 -1.64 -27.67
C TYR A 506 -12.20 -0.52 -28.02
N HIS A 507 -13.09 -0.12 -27.10
CA HIS A 507 -14.02 1.00 -27.32
C HIS A 507 -13.30 2.35 -27.51
N MET A 508 -12.03 2.48 -27.11
CA MET A 508 -11.19 3.66 -27.33
C MET A 508 -10.41 3.60 -28.66
N LEU A 509 -10.52 2.51 -29.43
CA LEU A 509 -9.75 2.29 -30.66
C LEU A 509 -9.95 3.41 -31.70
N PRO A 510 -11.18 3.93 -31.97
CA PRO A 510 -11.37 5.04 -32.90
C PRO A 510 -10.60 6.30 -32.50
N GLN A 511 -10.70 6.72 -31.24
CA GLN A 511 -10.01 7.89 -30.68
C GLN A 511 -8.50 7.68 -30.66
N SER A 512 -8.04 6.45 -30.40
CA SER A 512 -6.61 6.08 -30.38
C SER A 512 -6.00 6.12 -31.79
N ARG A 513 -6.78 5.80 -32.84
CA ARG A 513 -6.38 6.00 -34.24
C ARG A 513 -6.25 7.49 -34.56
N GLU A 514 -7.22 8.31 -34.16
CA GLU A 514 -7.15 9.77 -34.34
C GLU A 514 -5.95 10.38 -33.62
N TYR A 515 -5.67 9.92 -32.40
CA TYR A 515 -4.50 10.36 -31.63
C TYR A 515 -3.20 9.98 -32.33
N ALA A 516 -3.08 8.77 -32.86
CA ALA A 516 -1.92 8.38 -33.68
C ALA A 516 -1.72 9.31 -34.89
N ARG A 517 -2.82 9.72 -35.56
CA ARG A 517 -2.74 10.72 -36.66
C ARG A 517 -2.27 12.08 -36.17
N GLY A 518 -2.71 12.51 -34.99
CA GLY A 518 -2.24 13.74 -34.33
C GLY A 518 -0.74 13.72 -34.06
N LEU A 519 -0.19 12.54 -33.76
CA LEU A 519 1.26 12.30 -33.61
C LEU A 519 2.00 12.09 -34.94
N SER A 520 1.36 12.40 -36.07
CA SER A 520 1.91 12.23 -37.43
C SER A 520 2.21 10.79 -37.85
N MET A 521 1.52 9.81 -37.26
CA MET A 521 1.59 8.41 -37.72
C MET A 521 0.65 8.17 -38.92
N SER A 522 1.13 7.36 -39.85
CA SER A 522 0.43 6.98 -41.08
C SER A 522 -0.53 5.81 -40.93
N HIS A 523 -0.46 5.06 -39.82
CA HIS A 523 -1.37 3.98 -39.46
C HIS A 523 -1.17 3.55 -37.99
N GLY A 524 -2.02 2.65 -37.49
CA GLY A 524 -1.98 2.16 -36.11
C GLY A 524 -2.85 2.97 -35.14
N ALA A 525 -2.90 2.50 -33.90
CA ALA A 525 -3.60 3.15 -32.80
C ALA A 525 -2.65 3.35 -31.63
N VAL A 526 -2.56 4.58 -31.10
CA VAL A 526 -1.78 4.89 -29.89
C VAL A 526 -2.75 5.06 -28.75
N PHE A 527 -2.65 4.22 -27.72
CA PHE A 527 -3.52 4.31 -26.56
C PHE A 527 -3.03 5.40 -25.61
N PRO A 528 -3.94 6.25 -25.08
CA PRO A 528 -3.54 7.35 -24.23
C PRO A 528 -3.08 6.87 -22.85
N LEU A 529 -2.09 7.54 -22.25
CA LEU A 529 -1.69 7.22 -20.88
C LEU A 529 -2.83 7.48 -19.88
N LYS A 530 -3.46 8.66 -19.95
CA LYS A 530 -4.66 8.96 -19.18
C LYS A 530 -5.79 9.46 -20.05
N THR A 531 -7.02 9.10 -19.69
CA THR A 531 -8.24 9.43 -20.45
C THR A 531 -9.51 9.17 -19.64
N ILE A 532 -10.65 9.73 -20.05
CA ILE A 532 -11.99 9.26 -19.68
C ILE A 532 -12.77 8.83 -20.93
N SER A 533 -12.65 9.59 -22.03
CA SER A 533 -13.41 9.36 -23.27
C SER A 533 -12.70 8.51 -24.34
N GLY A 534 -11.43 8.15 -24.11
CA GLY A 534 -10.50 7.65 -25.12
C GLY A 534 -9.63 8.74 -25.74
N MET A 535 -9.97 10.03 -25.53
CA MET A 535 -9.13 11.15 -25.95
C MET A 535 -7.90 11.27 -25.06
N HIS A 536 -6.74 11.51 -25.68
CA HIS A 536 -5.50 11.62 -24.94
C HIS A 536 -5.43 12.90 -24.11
N TRP A 537 -4.96 12.75 -22.88
CA TRP A 537 -4.55 13.84 -22.01
C TRP A 537 -3.04 13.88 -21.84
N THR A 538 -2.42 15.06 -22.04
CA THR A 538 -0.99 15.26 -21.81
C THR A 538 -0.77 16.51 -20.97
N HIS A 539 -0.08 16.37 -19.84
CA HIS A 539 0.55 17.52 -19.20
C HIS A 539 1.65 18.07 -20.12
N ALA A 540 1.87 19.39 -20.17
CA ALA A 540 2.84 20.03 -21.07
C ALA A 540 4.27 19.44 -20.96
N ALA A 541 4.66 19.02 -19.75
CA ALA A 541 5.94 18.36 -19.49
C ALA A 541 6.04 16.93 -20.05
N ASN A 542 4.91 16.24 -20.26
CA ASN A 542 4.85 14.88 -20.80
C ASN A 542 4.80 14.86 -22.33
N VAL A 543 4.55 16.00 -22.98
CA VAL A 543 4.53 16.13 -24.44
C VAL A 543 5.90 15.80 -25.05
N SER A 544 6.99 15.99 -24.31
CA SER A 544 8.34 15.63 -24.77
C SER A 544 8.64 14.13 -24.70
N ASN A 545 7.80 13.31 -24.04
CA ASN A 545 8.12 11.94 -23.66
C ASN A 545 7.06 10.96 -24.17
N ALA A 546 7.28 10.37 -25.35
CA ALA A 546 6.38 9.38 -25.93
C ALA A 546 6.32 8.10 -25.06
N ARG A 547 5.17 7.77 -24.45
CA ARG A 547 4.99 6.60 -23.57
C ARG A 547 4.17 5.51 -24.24
N PHE A 548 4.77 4.81 -25.20
CA PHE A 548 4.08 3.78 -26.01
C PHE A 548 4.14 2.37 -25.41
N HIS A 549 4.74 2.19 -24.23
CA HIS A 549 4.75 0.89 -23.53
C HIS A 549 3.33 0.38 -23.23
N VAL A 550 2.36 1.27 -23.00
CA VAL A 550 0.93 0.94 -22.83
C VAL A 550 0.41 0.04 -23.96
N ASN A 551 0.79 0.32 -25.22
CA ASN A 551 0.43 -0.53 -26.36
C ASN A 551 0.98 -1.95 -26.20
N ALA A 552 2.24 -2.10 -25.78
CA ALA A 552 2.83 -3.42 -25.54
C ALA A 552 2.18 -4.16 -24.36
N GLU A 553 1.77 -3.44 -23.32
CA GLU A 553 1.09 -4.00 -22.16
C GLU A 553 -0.31 -4.51 -22.50
N ILE A 554 -1.04 -3.80 -23.36
CA ILE A 554 -2.32 -4.28 -23.94
C ILE A 554 -2.07 -5.59 -24.71
N GLY A 555 -1.07 -5.62 -25.60
CA GLY A 555 -0.70 -6.84 -26.33
C GLY A 555 -0.30 -8.00 -25.42
N PHE A 556 0.43 -7.71 -24.34
CA PHE A 556 0.78 -8.69 -23.32
C PHE A 556 -0.45 -9.28 -22.62
N LEU A 557 -1.41 -8.44 -22.21
CA LEU A 557 -2.66 -8.89 -21.60
C LEU A 557 -3.49 -9.75 -22.55
N ILE A 558 -3.61 -9.39 -23.83
CA ILE A 558 -4.33 -10.21 -24.82
C ILE A 558 -3.66 -11.57 -24.98
N ALA A 559 -2.33 -11.60 -25.06
CA ALA A 559 -1.57 -12.85 -25.21
C ALA A 559 -1.74 -13.78 -24.01
N LEU A 560 -1.71 -13.23 -22.78
CA LEU A 560 -1.97 -13.99 -21.56
C LEU A 560 -3.43 -14.43 -21.43
N TYR A 561 -4.38 -13.58 -21.80
CA TYR A 561 -5.80 -13.91 -21.79
C TYR A 561 -6.11 -15.11 -22.70
N ASP A 562 -5.52 -15.15 -23.90
CA ASP A 562 -5.68 -16.29 -24.81
C ASP A 562 -5.09 -17.61 -24.27
N GLU A 563 -4.10 -17.55 -23.36
CA GLU A 563 -3.58 -18.73 -22.66
C GLU A 563 -4.43 -19.18 -21.48
N ALA A 564 -5.01 -18.22 -20.76
CA ALA A 564 -5.72 -18.44 -19.51
C ALA A 564 -7.20 -18.78 -19.70
N ALA A 565 -7.84 -18.24 -20.74
CA ALA A 565 -9.25 -18.47 -21.01
C ALA A 565 -9.52 -19.92 -21.39
N GLU A 566 -10.63 -20.49 -20.89
CA GLU A 566 -11.08 -21.83 -21.30
C GLU A 566 -11.58 -21.82 -22.75
N SER A 567 -12.37 -20.79 -23.09
CA SER A 567 -12.92 -20.58 -24.42
C SER A 567 -13.12 -19.09 -24.65
N ILE A 568 -13.08 -18.68 -25.92
CA ILE A 568 -13.28 -17.30 -26.36
C ILE A 568 -14.21 -17.36 -27.56
N ALA A 569 -15.29 -16.58 -27.54
CA ALA A 569 -16.26 -16.51 -28.62
C ALA A 569 -15.61 -15.96 -29.91
N ALA A 570 -16.14 -16.33 -31.07
CA ALA A 570 -15.58 -15.91 -32.36
C ALA A 570 -15.57 -14.39 -32.53
N GLU A 571 -16.60 -13.71 -32.04
CA GLU A 571 -16.73 -12.24 -32.08
C GLU A 571 -15.65 -11.57 -31.23
N ASP A 572 -15.42 -12.08 -30.01
CA ASP A 572 -14.37 -11.57 -29.12
C ASP A 572 -12.97 -11.85 -29.68
N ARG A 573 -12.75 -12.99 -30.36
CA ARG A 573 -11.49 -13.28 -31.06
C ARG A 573 -11.19 -12.27 -32.17
N LEU A 574 -12.21 -11.85 -32.92
CA LEU A 574 -12.05 -10.85 -33.98
C LEU A 574 -11.69 -9.48 -33.42
N LEU A 575 -12.40 -9.06 -32.37
CA LEU A 575 -12.14 -7.82 -31.64
C LEU A 575 -10.70 -7.80 -31.07
N LEU A 576 -10.30 -8.87 -30.39
CA LEU A 576 -8.95 -8.99 -29.81
C LEU A 576 -7.87 -9.04 -30.90
N LEU A 577 -8.15 -9.64 -32.06
CA LEU A 577 -7.22 -9.65 -33.18
C LEU A 577 -7.04 -8.27 -33.78
N GLU A 578 -8.12 -7.52 -33.98
CA GLU A 578 -8.06 -6.13 -34.44
C GLU A 578 -7.25 -5.27 -33.47
N LEU A 579 -7.55 -5.36 -32.17
CA LEU A 579 -6.86 -4.62 -31.10
C LEU A 579 -5.37 -4.96 -31.04
N MET A 580 -5.01 -6.24 -31.05
CA MET A 580 -3.62 -6.72 -31.02
C MET A 580 -2.84 -6.21 -32.23
N MET A 581 -3.39 -6.34 -33.44
CA MET A 581 -2.68 -5.95 -34.66
C MET A 581 -2.53 -4.43 -34.76
N GLU A 582 -3.57 -3.64 -34.49
CA GLU A 582 -3.50 -2.16 -34.57
C GLU A 582 -2.59 -1.53 -33.53
N SER A 583 -2.57 -2.08 -32.32
CA SER A 583 -1.70 -1.58 -31.26
C SER A 583 -0.22 -1.93 -31.52
N ALA A 584 0.08 -3.06 -32.15
CA ALA A 584 1.44 -3.42 -32.58
C ALA A 584 1.92 -2.63 -33.81
N ARG A 585 0.98 -2.19 -34.66
CA ARG A 585 1.23 -1.52 -35.95
C ARG A 585 2.00 -0.19 -35.83
N ILE A 586 2.11 0.38 -34.63
CA ILE A 586 2.81 1.65 -34.41
C ILE A 586 4.33 1.49 -34.47
N TRP A 587 4.88 0.34 -34.05
CA TRP A 587 6.31 0.19 -33.78
C TRP A 587 7.25 0.46 -34.98
N PRO A 588 6.92 0.04 -36.23
CA PRO A 588 7.75 0.36 -37.40
C PRO A 588 7.90 1.87 -37.66
N GLN A 589 6.97 2.69 -37.15
CA GLN A 589 6.97 4.15 -37.32
C GLN A 589 7.67 4.87 -36.17
N CYS A 590 8.01 4.17 -35.09
CA CYS A 590 8.58 4.74 -33.86
C CYS A 590 10.11 4.59 -33.77
N GLY A 591 10.74 3.95 -34.75
CA GLY A 591 12.18 3.67 -34.73
C GLY A 591 12.81 3.69 -36.11
N GLU A 592 14.09 3.39 -36.15
CA GLU A 592 14.89 3.45 -37.37
C GLU A 592 15.72 2.18 -37.55
N TRP A 593 15.83 1.74 -38.81
CA TRP A 593 16.77 0.70 -39.21
C TRP A 593 18.20 1.24 -39.27
N GLN A 594 19.13 0.50 -38.68
CA GLN A 594 20.57 0.74 -38.66
C GLN A 594 21.31 -0.47 -39.25
N ASP A 595 22.61 -0.30 -39.48
CA ASP A 595 23.53 -1.37 -39.91
C ASP A 595 22.99 -2.20 -41.09
N ASP A 596 22.65 -1.53 -42.20
CA ASP A 596 22.12 -2.16 -43.41
C ASP A 596 20.84 -2.99 -43.16
N ARG A 597 19.94 -2.47 -42.32
CA ARG A 597 18.67 -3.10 -41.89
C ARG A 597 18.86 -4.41 -41.12
N THR A 598 19.91 -4.51 -40.31
CA THR A 598 20.08 -5.65 -39.39
C THR A 598 19.62 -5.36 -37.97
N VAL A 599 19.59 -4.07 -37.59
CA VAL A 599 19.23 -3.62 -36.24
C VAL A 599 18.16 -2.53 -36.34
N PHE A 600 17.08 -2.65 -35.56
CA PHE A 600 16.04 -1.64 -35.45
C PHE A 600 16.12 -1.00 -34.05
N ARG A 601 16.33 0.33 -34.00
CA ARG A 601 16.43 1.06 -32.73
C ARG A 601 15.19 1.89 -32.46
N LEU A 602 14.71 1.81 -31.22
CA LEU A 602 13.68 2.67 -30.67
C LEU A 602 14.36 3.63 -29.69
N ASP A 603 14.29 4.92 -29.99
CA ASP A 603 14.89 5.98 -29.18
C ASP A 603 13.85 7.07 -28.90
N ASN A 604 14.03 7.83 -27.81
CA ASN A 604 13.09 8.87 -27.35
C ASN A 604 11.68 8.36 -27.01
N ILE A 605 11.58 7.09 -26.60
CA ILE A 605 10.35 6.49 -26.07
C ILE A 605 10.58 6.19 -24.59
N ALA A 606 9.74 6.78 -23.74
CA ALA A 606 9.77 6.61 -22.30
C ALA A 606 9.04 5.33 -21.88
N GLY A 607 9.62 4.62 -20.92
CA GLY A 607 8.96 3.51 -20.26
C GLY A 607 8.01 3.96 -19.14
N THR A 608 7.78 3.07 -18.17
CA THR A 608 6.97 3.31 -16.97
C THR A 608 7.69 4.13 -15.90
N ASP A 609 9.03 4.14 -15.86
CA ASP A 609 9.80 4.85 -14.85
C ASP A 609 9.93 6.34 -15.18
N GLU A 610 9.30 7.18 -14.37
CA GLU A 610 9.31 8.63 -14.57
C GLU A 610 10.69 9.24 -14.36
N TYR A 611 11.55 8.60 -13.56
CA TYR A 611 12.88 9.12 -13.22
C TYR A 611 13.91 8.92 -14.34
N ASN A 612 13.59 8.06 -15.31
CA ASN A 612 14.48 7.71 -16.44
C ASN A 612 13.84 7.97 -17.82
N SER A 613 12.74 8.74 -17.88
CA SER A 613 11.89 8.90 -19.07
C SER A 613 12.52 9.61 -20.28
N ASN A 614 13.67 10.27 -20.17
CA ASN A 614 14.26 11.08 -21.25
C ASN A 614 15.44 10.42 -21.98
N ALA A 615 15.71 9.14 -21.73
CA ALA A 615 16.92 8.47 -22.17
C ALA A 615 16.71 7.55 -23.40
N SER A 616 17.71 7.50 -24.27
CA SER A 616 17.76 6.62 -25.45
C SER A 616 18.00 5.16 -25.07
N GLY A 617 17.46 4.23 -25.87
CA GLY A 617 17.67 2.79 -25.66
C GLY A 617 17.00 2.21 -24.40
N ASN A 618 15.78 2.66 -24.05
CA ASN A 618 15.08 2.12 -22.88
C ASN A 618 14.86 0.58 -23.00
N PHE A 619 15.38 -0.18 -22.03
CA PHE A 619 15.35 -1.64 -22.05
C PHE A 619 13.92 -2.18 -22.05
N TYR A 620 13.05 -1.67 -21.18
CA TYR A 620 11.68 -2.16 -21.02
C TYR A 620 10.83 -1.91 -22.26
N VAL A 621 10.99 -0.74 -22.89
CA VAL A 621 10.33 -0.42 -24.17
C VAL A 621 10.78 -1.39 -25.25
N ASN A 622 12.09 -1.61 -25.42
CA ASN A 622 12.61 -2.45 -26.50
C ASN A 622 12.18 -3.91 -26.36
N ILE A 623 12.32 -4.49 -25.16
CA ILE A 623 11.87 -5.88 -24.93
C ILE A 623 10.37 -5.99 -25.12
N SER A 624 9.58 -5.04 -24.62
CA SER A 624 8.12 -5.09 -24.71
C SER A 624 7.62 -4.88 -26.14
N ALA A 625 8.21 -3.99 -26.92
CA ALA A 625 7.88 -3.80 -28.34
C ALA A 625 8.17 -5.07 -29.16
N ARG A 626 9.35 -5.67 -28.98
CA ARG A 626 9.72 -6.94 -29.61
C ARG A 626 8.73 -8.05 -29.25
N ARG A 627 8.42 -8.19 -27.96
CA ARG A 627 7.49 -9.21 -27.46
C ARG A 627 6.05 -8.95 -27.90
N HIS A 628 5.62 -7.70 -28.04
CA HIS A 628 4.31 -7.34 -28.55
C HIS A 628 4.15 -7.81 -29.99
N ILE A 629 5.09 -7.47 -30.89
CA ILE A 629 5.06 -7.90 -32.29
C ILE A 629 5.08 -9.44 -32.38
N ALA A 630 6.00 -10.11 -31.66
CA ALA A 630 6.08 -11.56 -31.66
C ALA A 630 4.78 -12.23 -31.15
N SER A 631 4.14 -11.62 -30.15
CA SER A 631 2.86 -12.11 -29.61
C SER A 631 1.71 -11.87 -30.58
N ALA A 632 1.70 -10.78 -31.34
CA ALA A 632 0.70 -10.50 -32.36
C ALA A 632 0.70 -11.57 -33.47
N PHE A 633 1.88 -11.93 -34.00
CA PHE A 633 1.99 -13.00 -34.99
C PHE A 633 1.66 -14.39 -34.42
N SER A 634 2.07 -14.66 -33.17
CA SER A 634 1.73 -15.91 -32.49
C SER A 634 0.22 -16.02 -32.24
N PHE A 635 -0.43 -14.92 -31.87
CA PHE A 635 -1.87 -14.84 -31.69
C PHE A 635 -2.62 -15.03 -33.01
N LEU A 636 -2.21 -14.32 -34.08
CA LEU A 636 -2.76 -14.50 -35.43
C LEU A 636 -2.69 -15.96 -35.87
N LYS A 637 -1.54 -16.61 -35.71
CA LYS A 637 -1.35 -18.03 -36.06
C LYS A 637 -2.30 -18.95 -35.29
N ARG A 638 -2.56 -18.68 -34.01
CA ARG A 638 -3.56 -19.43 -33.22
C ARG A 638 -4.98 -19.18 -33.71
N GLN A 639 -5.32 -17.93 -34.01
CA GLN A 639 -6.65 -17.58 -34.51
C GLN A 639 -6.97 -18.20 -35.87
N GLN A 640 -5.98 -18.50 -36.72
CA GLN A 640 -6.16 -19.27 -37.96
C GLN A 640 -6.75 -20.68 -37.73
N GLY A 641 -6.58 -21.26 -36.54
CA GLY A 641 -7.20 -22.54 -36.17
C GLY A 641 -8.65 -22.42 -35.69
N HIS A 642 -9.12 -21.21 -35.38
CA HIS A 642 -10.42 -20.95 -34.75
C HIS A 642 -11.37 -20.09 -35.61
N LEU A 643 -10.83 -19.27 -36.51
CA LEU A 643 -11.57 -18.36 -37.38
C LEU A 643 -11.50 -18.80 -38.84
N THR A 644 -12.53 -18.46 -39.61
CA THR A 644 -12.55 -18.70 -41.06
C THR A 644 -11.66 -17.70 -41.80
N GLU A 645 -11.21 -18.05 -43.01
CA GLU A 645 -10.42 -17.15 -43.86
C GLU A 645 -11.15 -15.83 -44.16
N ASN A 646 -12.47 -15.88 -44.40
CA ASN A 646 -13.29 -14.68 -44.61
C ASN A 646 -13.30 -13.75 -43.38
N GLN A 647 -13.37 -14.31 -42.18
CA GLN A 647 -13.34 -13.54 -40.94
C GLN A 647 -11.97 -12.88 -40.72
N LEU A 648 -10.87 -13.59 -40.96
CA LEU A 648 -9.53 -13.01 -40.88
C LEU A 648 -9.33 -11.90 -41.91
N ASN A 649 -9.75 -12.14 -43.16
CA ASN A 649 -9.67 -11.14 -44.23
C ASN A 649 -10.52 -9.91 -43.91
N SER A 650 -11.65 -10.06 -43.22
CA SER A 650 -12.48 -8.93 -42.81
C SER A 650 -11.77 -7.99 -41.83
N VAL A 651 -10.97 -8.54 -40.90
CA VAL A 651 -10.15 -7.75 -39.98
C VAL A 651 -9.05 -7.03 -40.76
N PHE A 652 -8.27 -7.73 -41.58
CA PHE A 652 -7.19 -7.05 -42.32
C PHE A 652 -7.70 -6.02 -43.33
N ALA A 653 -8.89 -6.24 -43.89
CA ALA A 653 -9.56 -5.26 -44.73
C ALA A 653 -10.01 -4.03 -43.94
N SER A 654 -10.55 -4.19 -42.72
CA SER A 654 -10.92 -3.05 -41.86
C SER A 654 -9.70 -2.25 -41.41
N LEU A 655 -8.56 -2.91 -41.24
CA LEU A 655 -7.29 -2.27 -40.93
C LEU A 655 -6.61 -1.64 -42.16
N GLU A 656 -7.05 -1.95 -43.38
CA GLU A 656 -6.34 -1.60 -44.61
C GLU A 656 -4.86 -2.06 -44.59
N MET A 657 -4.58 -3.18 -43.92
CA MET A 657 -3.21 -3.65 -43.68
C MET A 657 -2.71 -4.46 -44.88
N THR A 658 -1.60 -4.04 -45.48
CA THR A 658 -1.06 -4.71 -46.68
C THR A 658 -0.13 -5.88 -46.32
N GLY A 659 0.04 -6.84 -47.23
CA GLY A 659 1.01 -7.92 -47.03
C GLY A 659 2.46 -7.43 -46.90
N HIS A 660 2.81 -6.33 -47.57
CA HIS A 660 4.13 -5.71 -47.43
C HIS A 660 4.34 -5.11 -46.04
N GLU A 661 3.33 -4.41 -45.54
CA GLU A 661 3.34 -3.84 -44.19
C GLU A 661 3.43 -4.94 -43.12
N MET A 662 2.72 -6.05 -43.29
CA MET A 662 2.82 -7.19 -42.39
C MET A 662 4.23 -7.80 -42.38
N ALA A 663 4.87 -7.90 -43.55
CA ALA A 663 6.26 -8.36 -43.65
C ALA A 663 7.24 -7.38 -42.98
N GLU A 664 7.05 -6.07 -43.15
CA GLU A 664 7.87 -5.05 -42.48
C GLU A 664 7.68 -5.09 -40.96
N LEU A 665 6.44 -5.22 -40.47
CA LEU A 665 6.16 -5.36 -39.04
C LEU A 665 6.88 -6.57 -38.44
N GLN A 666 6.86 -7.71 -39.14
CA GLN A 666 7.58 -8.90 -38.71
C GLN A 666 9.10 -8.67 -38.70
N ALA A 667 9.66 -8.10 -39.78
CA ALA A 667 11.07 -7.80 -39.87
C ALA A 667 11.53 -6.86 -38.75
N VAL A 668 10.75 -5.81 -38.45
CA VAL A 668 11.01 -4.89 -37.33
C VAL A 668 11.01 -5.65 -36.01
N GLY A 669 10.04 -6.53 -35.77
CA GLY A 669 10.01 -7.38 -34.57
C GLY A 669 11.28 -8.20 -34.39
N ASP A 670 11.77 -8.82 -35.46
CA ASP A 670 13.01 -9.60 -35.45
C ASP A 670 14.27 -8.72 -35.32
N GLY A 671 14.20 -7.47 -35.77
CA GLY A 671 15.29 -6.50 -35.78
C GLY A 671 15.43 -5.64 -34.52
N ILE A 672 14.40 -5.51 -33.67
CA ILE A 672 14.44 -4.64 -32.47
C ILE A 672 15.62 -5.02 -31.56
N LEU A 673 16.49 -4.02 -31.31
CA LEU A 673 17.64 -4.16 -30.43
C LEU A 673 17.22 -4.15 -28.96
N VAL A 674 17.21 -5.32 -28.32
CA VAL A 674 17.20 -5.38 -26.86
C VAL A 674 18.63 -5.18 -26.37
N PRO A 675 18.90 -4.21 -25.47
CA PRO A 675 20.25 -3.92 -24.99
C PRO A 675 20.97 -5.19 -24.54
N GLN A 676 22.24 -5.33 -24.94
CA GLN A 676 23.10 -6.42 -24.45
C GLN A 676 23.54 -6.14 -23.01
N ARG A 677 24.08 -7.17 -22.34
CA ARG A 677 24.66 -7.01 -21.01
C ARG A 677 25.83 -6.04 -21.08
N HIS A 678 25.86 -5.07 -20.18
CA HIS A 678 26.95 -4.12 -20.06
C HIS A 678 28.26 -4.87 -19.81
N GLU A 679 29.28 -4.68 -20.65
CA GLU A 679 30.49 -5.52 -20.67
C GLU A 679 31.18 -5.64 -19.31
N ARG A 680 31.27 -4.52 -18.58
CA ARG A 680 31.95 -4.46 -17.27
C ARG A 680 31.07 -4.91 -16.10
N LEU A 681 29.78 -4.58 -16.13
CA LEU A 681 28.87 -4.79 -14.99
C LEU A 681 28.11 -6.12 -15.10
N GLY A 682 28.02 -6.67 -16.31
CA GLY A 682 27.35 -7.92 -16.60
C GLY A 682 25.83 -7.89 -16.41
N VAL A 683 25.21 -6.72 -16.32
CA VAL A 683 23.76 -6.48 -16.14
C VAL A 683 23.20 -5.74 -17.35
N TYR A 684 21.88 -5.80 -17.56
CA TYR A 684 21.19 -4.98 -18.56
C TYR A 684 21.07 -3.56 -18.01
N MET A 685 21.28 -2.55 -18.86
CA MET A 685 21.07 -1.14 -18.47
C MET A 685 19.61 -0.74 -18.70
N VAL A 686 19.06 0.12 -17.84
CA VAL A 686 17.71 0.71 -18.04
C VAL A 686 17.70 1.51 -19.35
N HIS A 687 18.77 2.23 -19.62
CA HIS A 687 19.00 2.98 -20.85
C HIS A 687 20.49 3.15 -21.11
N ASP A 688 20.88 3.56 -22.32
CA ASP A 688 22.28 3.48 -22.80
C ASP A 688 23.32 4.17 -21.88
N ASN A 689 22.94 5.29 -21.25
CA ASN A 689 23.87 6.10 -20.43
C ASN A 689 23.70 5.96 -18.91
N PHE A 690 22.94 4.97 -18.41
CA PHE A 690 22.56 4.92 -16.99
C PHE A 690 23.75 4.75 -16.05
N ASP A 691 24.77 3.98 -16.46
CA ASP A 691 25.99 3.74 -15.68
C ASP A 691 26.84 5.01 -15.49
N THR A 692 26.68 6.01 -16.37
CA THR A 692 27.39 7.30 -16.34
C THR A 692 26.76 8.33 -15.39
N LEU A 693 25.55 8.08 -14.89
CA LEU A 693 24.86 8.97 -13.97
C LEU A 693 25.53 9.00 -12.59
N ILE A 694 25.26 10.06 -11.83
CA ILE A 694 25.85 10.28 -10.51
C ILE A 694 25.10 9.44 -9.47
N ASP A 695 25.79 8.83 -8.52
CA ASP A 695 25.12 8.13 -7.41
C ASP A 695 24.35 9.12 -6.50
N TRP A 696 23.37 8.61 -5.76
CA TRP A 696 22.76 9.39 -4.68
C TRP A 696 23.79 9.64 -3.57
N GLY A 697 23.73 10.81 -2.93
CA GLY A 697 24.61 11.16 -1.83
C GLY A 697 24.32 10.37 -0.54
N ASN A 698 24.99 10.73 0.55
CA ASN A 698 24.76 10.14 1.88
C ASN A 698 23.63 10.83 2.66
N GLU A 699 22.78 11.59 1.97
CA GLU A 699 21.68 12.36 2.53
C GLU A 699 20.37 11.56 2.44
N ARG A 700 19.57 11.57 3.51
CA ARG A 700 18.26 10.92 3.48
C ARG A 700 17.34 11.66 2.53
N ALA A 701 16.78 10.95 1.55
CA ALA A 701 15.86 11.51 0.58
C ALA A 701 14.52 11.87 1.23
N THR A 702 13.93 12.98 0.78
CA THR A 702 12.56 13.38 1.14
C THR A 702 11.58 12.84 0.11
N HIS A 703 10.75 11.90 0.53
CA HIS A 703 9.80 11.23 -0.35
C HIS A 703 8.41 11.92 -0.37
N PRO A 704 7.65 11.79 -1.47
CA PRO A 704 8.11 11.22 -2.74
C PRO A 704 9.04 12.20 -3.47
N LEU A 705 10.04 11.68 -4.19
CA LEU A 705 11.11 12.55 -4.72
C LEU A 705 10.57 13.60 -5.70
N HIS A 706 9.63 13.24 -6.57
CA HIS A 706 9.08 14.15 -7.58
C HIS A 706 8.34 15.38 -6.99
N LEU A 707 7.88 15.32 -5.73
CA LEU A 707 7.26 16.46 -5.04
C LEU A 707 8.27 17.33 -4.29
N ASN A 708 9.44 16.78 -3.94
CA ASN A 708 10.39 17.42 -3.04
C ASN A 708 11.68 17.90 -3.75
N TYR A 709 11.98 17.36 -4.93
CA TYR A 709 13.17 17.69 -5.69
C TYR A 709 12.82 18.16 -7.10
N HIS A 710 13.57 19.16 -7.59
CA HIS A 710 13.45 19.58 -8.97
C HIS A 710 13.88 18.43 -9.91
N PRO A 711 13.21 18.19 -11.06
CA PRO A 711 13.52 17.05 -11.95
C PRO A 711 14.99 16.93 -12.38
N ILE A 712 15.70 18.06 -12.56
CA ILE A 712 17.15 18.06 -12.87
C ILE A 712 18.02 17.40 -11.78
N HIS A 713 17.54 17.38 -10.54
CA HIS A 713 18.18 16.70 -9.42
C HIS A 713 17.97 15.18 -9.53
N ILE A 714 16.82 14.74 -10.05
CA ILE A 714 16.46 13.33 -10.18
C ILE A 714 17.11 12.73 -11.43
N TYR A 715 16.88 13.30 -12.61
CA TYR A 715 17.26 12.73 -13.91
C TYR A 715 18.77 12.59 -14.15
N ARG A 716 19.60 13.23 -13.32
CA ARG A 716 21.08 13.16 -13.42
C ARG A 716 21.69 12.14 -12.48
N ARG A 717 20.86 11.37 -11.78
CA ARG A 717 21.29 10.41 -10.76
C ARG A 717 20.82 8.99 -11.06
N LYS A 718 21.54 8.00 -10.54
CA LYS A 718 21.15 6.59 -10.57
C LYS A 718 20.02 6.31 -9.60
N LEU A 719 18.82 6.69 -10.00
CA LEU A 719 17.58 6.55 -9.24
C LEU A 719 16.57 5.78 -10.07
N ILE A 720 15.75 4.99 -9.39
CA ILE A 720 14.71 4.17 -10.01
C ILE A 720 13.48 4.25 -9.12
N ASP A 721 12.36 4.74 -9.67
CA ASP A 721 11.06 4.54 -9.02
C ASP A 721 10.55 3.14 -9.38
N VAL A 722 10.22 2.94 -10.66
CA VAL A 722 9.79 1.63 -11.16
C VAL A 722 10.97 0.87 -11.79
N PRO A 723 11.39 -0.29 -11.24
CA PRO A 723 12.56 -1.01 -11.73
C PRO A 723 12.26 -1.78 -13.02
N GLU A 724 12.24 -1.05 -14.13
CA GLU A 724 11.90 -1.48 -15.49
C GLU A 724 12.63 -2.71 -16.00
N VAL A 725 13.93 -2.83 -15.72
CA VAL A 725 14.70 -4.02 -16.10
C VAL A 725 14.14 -5.25 -15.39
N LEU A 726 13.87 -5.13 -14.08
CA LEU A 726 13.30 -6.23 -13.30
C LEU A 726 11.86 -6.52 -13.73
N LEU A 727 11.05 -5.49 -13.99
CA LEU A 727 9.70 -5.64 -14.53
C LEU A 727 9.71 -6.43 -15.83
N GLY A 728 10.54 -6.05 -16.82
CA GLY A 728 10.68 -6.78 -18.08
C GLY A 728 11.10 -8.25 -17.88
N MET A 729 12.04 -8.52 -16.97
CA MET A 729 12.47 -9.90 -16.67
C MET A 729 11.39 -10.73 -15.94
N LEU A 730 10.46 -10.08 -15.24
CA LEU A 730 9.33 -10.74 -14.56
C LEU A 730 8.16 -10.99 -15.51
N LEU A 731 7.86 -10.07 -16.44
CA LEU A 731 6.81 -10.25 -17.45
C LEU A 731 7.22 -11.24 -18.56
N TYR A 732 8.53 -11.29 -18.89
CA TYR A 732 9.07 -12.16 -19.93
C TYR A 732 10.10 -13.16 -19.37
N PRO A 733 9.71 -14.05 -18.44
CA PRO A 733 10.66 -14.90 -17.70
C PRO A 733 11.37 -15.92 -18.59
N ASP A 734 10.81 -16.25 -19.76
CA ASP A 734 11.39 -17.17 -20.74
C ASP A 734 12.57 -16.58 -21.54
N GLU A 735 12.81 -15.27 -21.45
CA GLU A 735 13.87 -14.56 -22.17
C GLU A 735 15.19 -14.50 -21.38
N PHE A 736 15.18 -14.83 -20.08
CA PHE A 736 16.30 -14.60 -19.18
C PHE A 736 16.58 -15.78 -18.25
N ASP A 737 17.86 -16.10 -18.07
CA ASP A 737 18.28 -17.10 -17.10
C ASP A 737 18.16 -16.57 -15.66
N GLN A 738 17.96 -17.49 -14.70
CA GLN A 738 17.89 -17.14 -13.28
C GLN A 738 19.16 -16.42 -12.79
N ARG A 739 20.34 -16.76 -13.34
CA ARG A 739 21.61 -16.09 -12.99
C ARG A 739 21.63 -14.62 -13.40
N ASP A 740 21.07 -14.30 -14.56
CA ASP A 740 20.97 -12.92 -15.02
C ASP A 740 20.00 -12.14 -14.14
N PHE A 741 18.86 -12.76 -13.81
CA PHE A 741 17.87 -12.14 -12.93
C PHE A 741 18.48 -11.75 -11.59
N LEU A 742 19.20 -12.68 -10.95
CA LEU A 742 19.87 -12.42 -9.67
C LEU A 742 20.88 -11.27 -9.78
N ARG A 743 21.69 -11.23 -10.85
CA ARG A 743 22.68 -10.16 -11.01
C ARG A 743 22.05 -8.79 -11.21
N ASN A 744 21.01 -8.70 -12.04
CA ASN A 744 20.27 -7.45 -12.25
C ASN A 744 19.53 -7.04 -10.97
N PHE A 745 18.96 -8.00 -10.23
CA PHE A 745 18.31 -7.74 -8.96
C PHE A 745 19.28 -7.10 -7.95
N GLU A 746 20.47 -7.67 -7.75
CA GLU A 746 21.46 -7.12 -6.82
C GLU A 746 21.95 -5.71 -7.24
N TYR A 747 22.01 -5.43 -8.53
CA TYR A 747 22.40 -4.11 -9.04
C TYR A 747 21.30 -3.06 -8.84
N TYR A 748 20.04 -3.40 -9.12
CA TYR A 748 18.93 -2.45 -9.12
C TYR A 748 18.24 -2.27 -7.78
N PHE A 749 18.20 -3.30 -6.94
CA PHE A 749 17.58 -3.25 -5.61
C PHE A 749 18.08 -2.08 -4.72
N PRO A 750 19.37 -1.73 -4.65
CA PRO A 750 19.82 -0.58 -3.87
C PRO A 750 19.50 0.80 -4.49
N LEU A 751 19.06 0.86 -5.76
CA LEU A 751 18.76 2.09 -6.49
C LEU A 751 17.26 2.46 -6.46
N CYS A 752 16.41 1.56 -5.96
CA CYS A 752 14.96 1.74 -5.92
C CYS A 752 14.54 2.71 -4.80
N THR A 753 13.72 3.70 -5.14
CA THR A 753 13.19 4.70 -4.18
C THR A 753 11.93 4.21 -3.48
N PHE A 754 11.16 3.36 -4.14
CA PHE A 754 9.85 2.91 -3.71
C PHE A 754 8.85 4.06 -3.53
N ASP A 755 8.70 4.94 -4.52
CA ASP A 755 7.76 6.08 -4.42
C ASP A 755 6.34 5.71 -4.87
N SER A 756 6.19 4.61 -5.61
CA SER A 756 4.96 4.19 -6.27
C SER A 756 4.48 2.80 -5.81
N PRO A 757 3.16 2.51 -5.80
CA PRO A 757 2.64 1.16 -5.59
C PRO A 757 3.21 0.13 -6.58
N GLU A 758 3.45 0.55 -7.82
CA GLU A 758 4.00 -0.26 -8.90
C GLU A 758 5.40 -0.77 -8.52
N SER A 759 6.25 0.11 -7.99
CA SER A 759 7.58 -0.28 -7.49
C SER A 759 7.52 -1.34 -6.39
N LEU A 760 6.56 -1.23 -5.46
CA LEU A 760 6.35 -2.21 -4.39
C LEU A 760 5.96 -3.57 -4.96
N PHE A 761 5.04 -3.60 -5.92
CA PHE A 761 4.64 -4.84 -6.59
C PHE A 761 5.83 -5.54 -7.27
N VAL A 762 6.59 -4.79 -8.09
CA VAL A 762 7.75 -5.36 -8.79
C VAL A 762 8.78 -5.88 -7.79
N MET A 763 9.01 -5.18 -6.68
CA MET A 763 9.99 -5.58 -5.67
C MET A 763 9.55 -6.72 -4.77
N VAL A 764 8.26 -6.83 -4.43
CA VAL A 764 7.72 -8.02 -3.75
C VAL A 764 7.98 -9.25 -4.61
N HIS A 765 7.64 -9.19 -5.91
CA HIS A 765 7.84 -10.30 -6.82
C HIS A 765 9.34 -10.61 -7.02
N ALA A 766 10.16 -9.59 -7.23
CA ALA A 766 11.60 -9.77 -7.46
C ALA A 766 12.33 -10.34 -6.23
N LEU A 767 12.01 -9.86 -5.02
CA LEU A 767 12.57 -10.39 -3.78
C LEU A 767 12.21 -11.86 -3.60
N CYS A 768 10.95 -12.25 -3.83
CA CYS A 768 10.54 -13.65 -3.73
C CYS A 768 11.30 -14.52 -4.73
N ARG A 769 11.43 -14.07 -6.00
CA ARG A 769 12.15 -14.80 -7.04
C ARG A 769 13.65 -14.89 -6.78
N ALA A 770 14.26 -13.84 -6.24
CA ALA A 770 15.70 -13.79 -5.98
C ALA A 770 16.11 -14.54 -4.72
N ARG A 771 15.29 -14.47 -3.66
CA ARG A 771 15.70 -14.85 -2.31
C ARG A 771 14.98 -16.06 -1.73
N LEU A 772 14.05 -16.67 -2.47
CA LEU A 772 13.45 -18.01 -2.31
C LEU A 772 12.86 -18.43 -0.94
N ASN A 773 13.20 -17.83 0.20
CA ASN A 773 12.65 -18.09 1.54
C ASN A 773 12.88 -16.95 2.56
N PHE A 774 13.52 -15.84 2.19
CA PHE A 774 14.01 -14.85 3.16
C PHE A 774 13.02 -13.71 3.46
N SER A 775 13.05 -13.21 4.71
CA SER A 775 12.12 -12.28 5.39
C SER A 775 11.74 -10.96 4.71
N GLN A 776 12.30 -10.64 3.54
CA GLN A 776 12.25 -9.29 3.00
C GLN A 776 11.01 -8.88 2.20
N PRO A 777 10.20 -9.76 1.54
CA PRO A 777 9.07 -9.27 0.76
C PRO A 777 7.89 -8.84 1.64
N MET A 778 7.82 -9.29 2.90
CA MET A 778 6.64 -9.09 3.74
C MET A 778 6.38 -7.64 4.17
N PRO A 779 7.39 -6.86 4.59
CA PRO A 779 7.19 -5.43 4.78
C PRO A 779 6.60 -4.76 3.53
N LEU A 780 7.18 -4.99 2.35
CA LEU A 780 6.70 -4.38 1.10
C LEU A 780 5.30 -4.86 0.71
N LEU A 781 5.00 -6.17 0.85
CA LEU A 781 3.67 -6.71 0.55
C LEU A 781 2.62 -6.15 1.52
N ARG A 782 2.94 -6.06 2.82
CA ARG A 782 2.04 -5.46 3.81
C ARG A 782 1.81 -3.98 3.53
N SER A 783 2.86 -3.25 3.15
CA SER A 783 2.75 -1.84 2.79
C SER A 783 1.87 -1.67 1.56
N LEU A 784 2.13 -2.41 0.47
CA LEU A 784 1.30 -2.43 -0.73
C LEU A 784 -0.17 -2.73 -0.41
N ALA A 785 -0.43 -3.75 0.41
CA ALA A 785 -1.76 -4.19 0.76
C ALA A 785 -2.53 -3.18 1.63
N ASN A 786 -1.83 -2.39 2.45
CA ASN A 786 -2.44 -1.45 3.41
C ASN A 786 -2.31 0.03 3.01
N ILE A 787 -1.89 0.34 1.78
CA ILE A 787 -1.73 1.73 1.28
C ILE A 787 -2.94 2.59 1.65
N ASP A 788 -4.15 2.12 1.35
CA ASP A 788 -5.38 2.87 1.58
C ASP A 788 -5.94 2.67 3.00
N LEU A 789 -5.94 1.44 3.52
CA LEU A 789 -6.55 1.13 4.81
C LEU A 789 -5.80 1.80 5.97
N ASP A 790 -4.47 1.86 5.92
CA ASP A 790 -3.68 2.54 6.94
C ASP A 790 -3.22 3.94 6.48
N ASN A 791 -3.69 4.41 5.32
CA ASN A 791 -3.37 5.72 4.73
C ASN A 791 -1.85 6.03 4.73
N ILE A 792 -1.03 5.03 4.37
CA ILE A 792 0.43 5.03 4.59
C ILE A 792 1.13 6.18 3.84
N VAL A 793 0.60 6.55 2.67
CA VAL A 793 1.11 7.65 1.83
C VAL A 793 0.30 8.94 1.95
N TYR A 794 -0.64 9.01 2.90
CA TYR A 794 -1.47 10.17 3.22
C TYR A 794 -2.28 10.75 2.04
N SER A 795 -2.67 9.92 1.07
CA SER A 795 -3.39 10.34 -0.14
C SER A 795 -4.79 9.76 -0.29
N ALA A 796 -5.26 8.88 0.62
CA ALA A 796 -6.56 8.22 0.51
C ALA A 796 -7.75 9.21 0.50
N GLU A 797 -7.56 10.45 0.97
CA GLU A 797 -8.53 11.54 0.86
C GLU A 797 -8.85 11.93 -0.59
N GLY A 798 -7.86 11.85 -1.49
CA GLY A 798 -8.02 12.11 -2.92
C GLY A 798 -8.59 10.93 -3.71
N GLY A 799 -8.78 9.78 -3.06
CA GLY A 799 -9.31 8.55 -3.65
C GLY A 799 -8.46 7.34 -3.29
N LEU A 800 -9.04 6.15 -3.45
CA LEU A 800 -8.36 4.88 -3.23
C LEU A 800 -7.38 4.58 -4.38
N HIS A 801 -6.37 3.75 -4.14
CA HIS A 801 -5.38 3.39 -5.17
C HIS A 801 -5.72 2.02 -5.75
N PHE A 802 -6.57 1.99 -6.79
CA PHE A 802 -6.99 0.70 -7.35
C PHE A 802 -5.82 -0.08 -7.94
N SER A 803 -4.78 0.56 -8.49
CA SER A 803 -3.60 -0.14 -8.98
C SER A 803 -2.90 -0.93 -7.86
N ALA A 804 -2.77 -0.32 -6.67
CA ALA A 804 -2.24 -0.98 -5.48
C ALA A 804 -3.11 -2.17 -5.03
N MET A 805 -4.44 -1.98 -5.01
CA MET A 805 -5.39 -3.05 -4.66
C MET A 805 -5.27 -4.22 -5.63
N ALA A 806 -5.25 -3.94 -6.93
CA ALA A 806 -5.13 -4.92 -7.99
C ALA A 806 -3.76 -5.62 -7.96
N ALA A 807 -2.69 -4.93 -7.58
CA ALA A 807 -1.35 -5.51 -7.49
C ALA A 807 -1.11 -6.32 -6.21
N THR A 808 -1.90 -6.10 -5.15
CA THR A 808 -1.74 -6.79 -3.85
C THR A 808 -1.82 -8.32 -3.97
N LEU A 809 -2.88 -8.84 -4.59
CA LEU A 809 -3.09 -10.29 -4.71
C LEU A 809 -2.09 -10.93 -5.70
N PRO A 810 -1.86 -10.40 -6.91
CA PRO A 810 -0.75 -10.82 -7.78
C PRO A 810 0.62 -10.77 -7.09
N GLY A 811 0.86 -9.79 -6.20
CA GLY A 811 2.07 -9.74 -5.38
C GLY A 811 2.23 -10.98 -4.47
N LEU A 812 1.14 -11.47 -3.87
CA LEU A 812 1.13 -12.74 -3.13
C LEU A 812 1.26 -13.95 -4.06
N ILE A 813 0.52 -14.00 -5.17
CA ILE A 813 0.45 -15.14 -6.11
C ILE A 813 1.78 -15.34 -6.83
N PHE A 814 2.30 -14.30 -7.48
CA PHE A 814 3.55 -14.36 -8.24
C PHE A 814 4.78 -14.30 -7.34
N GLY A 815 4.69 -13.57 -6.23
CA GLY A 815 5.73 -13.50 -5.21
C GLY A 815 5.80 -14.80 -4.38
N CYS A 816 5.03 -14.85 -3.29
CA CYS A 816 5.11 -15.96 -2.34
C CYS A 816 4.61 -17.29 -2.93
N GLY A 817 3.52 -17.26 -3.69
CA GLY A 817 3.00 -18.44 -4.38
C GLY A 817 3.91 -18.97 -5.49
N GLY A 818 4.85 -18.14 -5.95
CA GLY A 818 5.76 -18.45 -7.05
C GLY A 818 5.02 -18.96 -8.28
N VAL A 819 3.83 -18.43 -8.55
CA VAL A 819 3.03 -18.80 -9.72
C VAL A 819 3.62 -18.13 -10.94
N TRP A 820 3.98 -18.92 -11.95
CA TRP A 820 4.45 -18.41 -13.22
C TRP A 820 3.48 -18.79 -14.32
N VAL A 821 3.16 -17.81 -15.15
CA VAL A 821 2.27 -17.96 -16.29
C VAL A 821 3.03 -17.57 -17.54
N SER A 822 3.11 -18.49 -18.50
CA SER A 822 3.64 -18.20 -19.83
C SER A 822 3.00 -19.10 -20.87
N HIS A 823 3.41 -18.95 -22.13
CA HIS A 823 3.05 -19.85 -23.23
C HIS A 823 3.42 -21.33 -22.98
N LYS A 824 4.31 -21.62 -22.03
CA LYS A 824 4.67 -22.99 -21.62
C LYS A 824 3.68 -23.59 -20.61
N GLY A 825 2.70 -22.82 -20.15
CA GLY A 825 1.68 -23.21 -19.19
C GLY A 825 1.93 -22.68 -17.78
N LEU A 826 1.17 -23.22 -16.83
CA LEU A 826 1.16 -22.82 -15.43
C LEU A 826 2.26 -23.56 -14.63
N GLN A 827 3.07 -22.81 -13.90
CA GLN A 827 4.01 -23.35 -12.92
C GLN A 827 3.74 -22.75 -11.55
N VAL A 828 3.97 -23.51 -10.48
CA VAL A 828 3.71 -23.10 -9.11
C VAL A 828 4.89 -23.51 -8.24
N ARG A 829 5.61 -22.52 -7.70
CA ARG A 829 6.78 -22.72 -6.84
C ARG A 829 6.61 -21.93 -5.54
N PRO A 830 5.75 -22.39 -4.62
CA PRO A 830 5.46 -21.65 -3.42
C PRO A 830 6.65 -21.60 -2.49
N ILE A 831 6.82 -20.48 -1.82
CA ILE A 831 7.80 -20.23 -0.77
C ILE A 831 7.05 -19.80 0.50
N LEU A 832 7.62 -20.04 1.68
CA LEU A 832 7.04 -19.56 2.95
C LEU A 832 8.01 -18.59 3.62
N PRO A 833 7.88 -17.27 3.38
CA PRO A 833 8.72 -16.26 4.01
C PRO A 833 8.70 -16.29 5.55
N ALA A 834 9.78 -15.81 6.17
CA ALA A 834 9.89 -15.62 7.63
C ALA A 834 8.65 -14.98 8.26
N ARG A 835 8.29 -15.40 9.49
CA ARG A 835 7.16 -14.87 10.27
C ARG A 835 5.75 -15.07 9.69
N ILE A 836 5.61 -15.79 8.57
CA ILE A 836 4.31 -16.27 8.12
C ILE A 836 4.00 -17.62 8.77
N GLU A 837 2.79 -17.76 9.31
CA GLU A 837 2.28 -19.04 9.80
C GLU A 837 1.70 -19.86 8.64
N ARG A 838 0.86 -19.21 7.84
CA ARG A 838 0.25 -19.77 6.64
C ARG A 838 -0.20 -18.66 5.68
N TYR A 839 -0.36 -19.01 4.41
CA TYR A 839 -1.16 -18.21 3.48
C TYR A 839 -1.92 -19.13 2.52
N SER A 840 -2.98 -18.60 1.94
CA SER A 840 -3.71 -19.24 0.85
C SER A 840 -4.14 -18.24 -0.19
N PHE A 841 -4.30 -18.71 -1.42
CA PHE A 841 -4.93 -17.95 -2.48
C PHE A 841 -5.58 -18.89 -3.50
N THR A 842 -6.53 -18.36 -4.28
CA THR A 842 -7.08 -19.03 -5.46
C THR A 842 -6.64 -18.37 -6.75
N ILE A 843 -6.42 -19.19 -7.79
CA ILE A 843 -6.28 -18.72 -9.17
C ILE A 843 -7.24 -19.45 -10.10
N GLN A 844 -7.78 -18.74 -11.09
CA GLN A 844 -8.53 -19.29 -12.20
C GLN A 844 -7.60 -19.51 -13.39
N TRP A 845 -7.64 -20.72 -13.95
CA TRP A 845 -6.82 -21.08 -15.10
C TRP A 845 -7.56 -22.10 -15.96
N ARG A 846 -7.84 -21.76 -17.23
CA ARG A 846 -8.51 -22.61 -18.22
C ARG A 846 -9.79 -23.26 -17.70
N GLY A 847 -10.64 -22.47 -17.05
CA GLY A 847 -11.95 -22.90 -16.54
C GLY A 847 -11.92 -23.64 -15.21
N ALA A 848 -10.74 -23.79 -14.60
CA ALA A 848 -10.57 -24.42 -13.29
C ALA A 848 -10.09 -23.41 -12.23
N VAL A 849 -10.53 -23.61 -10.99
CA VAL A 849 -10.12 -22.83 -9.82
C VAL A 849 -9.17 -23.68 -8.97
N LEU A 850 -7.90 -23.28 -8.92
CA LEU A 850 -6.89 -23.87 -8.05
C LEU A 850 -6.79 -23.06 -6.76
N ARG A 851 -6.97 -23.70 -5.61
CA ARG A 851 -6.52 -23.15 -4.34
C ARG A 851 -5.12 -23.68 -4.03
N VAL A 852 -4.24 -22.76 -3.66
CA VAL A 852 -2.91 -23.05 -3.12
C VAL A 852 -2.92 -22.64 -1.65
N LEU A 853 -2.61 -23.57 -0.76
CA LEU A 853 -2.40 -23.29 0.66
C LEU A 853 -1.00 -23.71 1.05
N VAL A 854 -0.29 -22.85 1.77
CA VAL A 854 1.05 -23.13 2.27
C VAL A 854 1.09 -22.84 3.76
N ASP A 855 1.51 -23.83 4.54
CA ASP A 855 1.77 -23.71 5.97
C ASP A 855 3.21 -24.16 6.29
N ARG A 856 3.57 -24.17 7.58
CA ARG A 856 4.93 -24.53 8.03
C ARG A 856 5.37 -25.94 7.60
N VAL A 857 4.42 -26.85 7.36
CA VAL A 857 4.62 -28.28 7.13
C VAL A 857 4.31 -28.67 5.69
N ASN A 858 3.26 -28.10 5.09
CA ASN A 858 2.66 -28.58 3.85
C ASN A 858 2.47 -27.48 2.80
N ILE A 859 2.51 -27.91 1.54
CA ILE A 859 1.98 -27.22 0.38
C ILE A 859 0.79 -28.05 -0.12
N ILE A 860 -0.38 -27.44 -0.18
CA ILE A 860 -1.64 -28.10 -0.52
C ILE A 860 -2.22 -27.48 -1.77
N TYR A 861 -2.67 -28.33 -2.68
CA TYR A 861 -3.34 -27.95 -3.93
C TYR A 861 -4.74 -28.56 -3.97
N ASP A 862 -5.76 -27.70 -4.14
CA ASP A 862 -7.15 -28.12 -4.28
C ASP A 862 -7.75 -27.63 -5.61
N LEU A 863 -8.47 -28.52 -6.29
CA LEU A 863 -9.36 -28.16 -7.38
C LEU A 863 -10.73 -27.78 -6.80
N ILE A 864 -10.98 -26.49 -6.64
CA ILE A 864 -12.22 -25.95 -6.05
C ILE A 864 -13.39 -26.02 -7.03
N SER A 865 -13.13 -25.75 -8.32
CA SER A 865 -14.09 -25.90 -9.40
C SER A 865 -13.39 -26.17 -10.74
N GLY A 866 -14.16 -26.62 -11.74
CA GLY A 866 -13.67 -27.01 -13.06
C GLY A 866 -13.39 -28.52 -13.18
N ALA A 867 -13.26 -29.01 -14.42
CA ALA A 867 -13.13 -30.44 -14.69
C ALA A 867 -11.69 -30.97 -14.52
N SER A 868 -10.69 -30.18 -14.89
CA SER A 868 -9.29 -30.62 -14.95
C SER A 868 -8.33 -29.44 -14.98
N LEU A 869 -7.21 -29.54 -14.26
CA LEU A 869 -6.12 -28.56 -14.27
C LEU A 869 -4.75 -29.25 -14.28
N ARG A 870 -3.83 -28.73 -15.10
CA ARG A 870 -2.44 -29.22 -15.18
C ARG A 870 -1.46 -28.08 -14.95
N PHE A 871 -0.44 -28.34 -14.14
CA PHE A 871 0.62 -27.38 -13.85
C PHE A 871 1.91 -28.09 -13.41
N ILE A 872 3.00 -27.34 -13.27
CA ILE A 872 4.30 -27.85 -12.81
C ILE A 872 4.56 -27.35 -11.38
N HIS A 873 4.90 -28.25 -10.45
CA HIS A 873 5.25 -27.95 -9.06
C HIS A 873 6.78 -27.94 -8.85
N GLY A 874 7.32 -26.86 -8.27
CA GLY A 874 8.68 -26.82 -7.71
C GLY A 874 9.84 -26.96 -8.73
N THR A 875 11.03 -27.34 -8.25
CA THR A 875 12.25 -27.57 -9.06
C THR A 875 12.90 -28.87 -8.57
N PRO A 876 13.21 -29.88 -9.43
CA PRO A 876 13.28 -29.88 -10.90
C PRO A 876 11.95 -29.95 -11.68
N GLY A 877 10.79 -29.72 -11.03
CA GLY A 877 9.50 -29.55 -11.68
C GLY A 877 8.72 -30.86 -11.81
N GLU A 878 7.76 -31.10 -10.92
CA GLU A 878 6.85 -32.25 -10.96
C GLU A 878 5.55 -31.88 -11.69
N ARG A 879 5.10 -32.71 -12.63
CA ARG A 879 3.83 -32.45 -13.35
C ARG A 879 2.65 -32.88 -12.49
N ILE A 880 1.77 -31.94 -12.19
CA ILE A 880 0.56 -32.15 -11.41
C ILE A 880 -0.64 -32.13 -12.35
N HIS A 881 -1.59 -33.06 -12.13
CA HIS A 881 -2.87 -33.10 -12.82
C HIS A 881 -3.98 -33.31 -11.79
N LEU A 882 -4.75 -32.25 -11.52
CA LEU A 882 -5.96 -32.32 -10.73
C LEU A 882 -7.17 -32.51 -11.65
N HIS A 883 -8.13 -33.36 -11.29
CA HIS A 883 -9.33 -33.60 -12.09
C HIS A 883 -10.46 -34.28 -11.29
N THR A 884 -11.70 -34.10 -11.73
CA THR A 884 -12.91 -34.72 -11.16
C THR A 884 -13.17 -36.16 -11.65
N GLY A 885 -12.13 -36.79 -12.22
CA GLY A 885 -12.19 -38.14 -12.81
C GLY A 885 -12.37 -38.13 -14.33
N PHE A 886 -11.74 -39.08 -15.03
CA PHE A 886 -11.97 -39.29 -16.46
C PHE A 886 -11.73 -40.76 -16.85
N GLY A 887 -12.68 -41.35 -17.58
CA GLY A 887 -12.58 -42.76 -18.00
C GLY A 887 -12.46 -43.71 -16.81
N ARG A 888 -11.29 -44.34 -16.64
CA ARG A 888 -10.97 -45.24 -15.52
C ARG A 888 -10.07 -44.61 -14.44
N CYS A 889 -9.65 -43.35 -14.61
CA CYS A 889 -8.81 -42.66 -13.64
C CYS A 889 -9.69 -42.12 -12.49
N PRO A 890 -9.41 -42.48 -11.22
CA PRO A 890 -10.14 -41.94 -10.08
C PRO A 890 -9.90 -40.44 -9.96
N GLU A 891 -10.86 -39.71 -9.39
CA GLU A 891 -10.71 -38.28 -9.15
C GLU A 891 -9.46 -37.97 -8.30
N THR A 892 -8.80 -36.85 -8.61
CA THR A 892 -7.66 -36.33 -7.86
C THR A 892 -7.86 -34.84 -7.75
N THR A 893 -8.63 -34.41 -6.74
CA THR A 893 -8.96 -32.99 -6.51
C THR A 893 -8.12 -32.36 -5.42
N HIS A 894 -7.33 -33.14 -4.68
CA HIS A 894 -6.54 -32.70 -3.54
C HIS A 894 -5.17 -33.38 -3.55
N ILE A 895 -4.09 -32.61 -3.42
CA ILE A 895 -2.71 -33.11 -3.31
C ILE A 895 -1.97 -32.34 -2.23
N VAL A 896 -1.15 -33.04 -1.44
CA VAL A 896 -0.31 -32.49 -0.37
C VAL A 896 1.15 -32.83 -0.62
N PHE A 897 2.02 -31.82 -0.54
CA PHE A 897 3.47 -31.94 -0.57
C PHE A 897 4.08 -31.47 0.76
N PRO A 898 5.08 -32.16 1.32
CA PRO A 898 5.84 -31.62 2.45
C PRO A 898 6.69 -30.41 2.00
N ARG A 899 6.69 -29.34 2.79
CA ARG A 899 7.40 -28.07 2.48
C ARG A 899 8.92 -28.26 2.45
N THR A 900 9.49 -28.93 3.45
CA THR A 900 10.93 -29.21 3.51
C THR A 900 11.21 -30.54 2.81
N ARG A 901 11.74 -30.49 1.59
CA ARG A 901 12.42 -31.65 1.04
C ARG A 901 13.65 -31.90 1.90
N GLN A 902 13.67 -33.01 2.62
CA GLN A 902 14.86 -33.48 3.32
C GLN A 902 16.01 -33.54 2.31
N SER A 903 16.98 -32.62 2.42
CA SER A 903 18.23 -32.77 1.67
C SER A 903 18.90 -34.03 2.21
N GLN A 904 19.07 -35.04 1.35
CA GLN A 904 19.85 -36.23 1.71
C GLN A 904 21.36 -35.92 1.76
N VAL A 905 21.78 -34.73 1.33
CA VAL A 905 23.19 -34.35 1.18
C VAL A 905 23.71 -33.55 2.38
N VAL A 906 22.87 -32.69 3.02
CA VAL A 906 23.28 -31.83 4.14
C VAL A 906 22.54 -32.19 5.43
N GLN A 907 23.27 -32.42 6.54
CA GLN A 907 22.68 -32.87 7.81
C GLN A 907 22.10 -31.75 8.70
N PHE A 908 22.33 -30.48 8.34
CA PHE A 908 21.75 -29.30 8.99
C PHE A 908 21.16 -28.36 7.93
N ASP A 909 20.13 -27.59 8.29
CA ASP A 909 19.45 -26.69 7.34
C ASP A 909 19.67 -25.21 7.65
N GLY A 910 20.30 -24.88 8.79
CA GLY A 910 20.58 -23.50 9.15
C GLY A 910 21.70 -23.31 10.15
N VAL A 911 22.26 -22.11 10.16
CA VAL A 911 23.34 -21.68 11.06
C VAL A 911 22.98 -20.33 11.68
N VAL A 912 23.03 -20.24 13.00
CA VAL A 912 22.86 -19.00 13.77
C VAL A 912 24.21 -18.56 14.30
N LEU A 913 24.63 -17.32 13.99
CA LEU A 913 25.92 -16.78 14.39
C LEU A 913 25.75 -15.61 15.34
N LEU A 914 26.49 -15.60 16.44
CA LEU A 914 26.68 -14.39 17.24
C LEU A 914 27.58 -13.40 16.48
N SER A 915 27.20 -12.12 16.41
CA SER A 915 27.92 -11.08 15.67
C SER A 915 29.41 -11.01 15.99
N ASP A 916 29.73 -11.23 17.27
CA ASP A 916 31.07 -11.14 17.81
C ASP A 916 32.00 -12.25 17.30
N CYS A 917 31.47 -13.32 16.71
CA CYS A 917 32.28 -14.44 16.24
C CYS A 917 32.95 -14.18 14.89
N PHE A 918 32.53 -13.18 14.12
CA PHE A 918 33.05 -12.97 12.76
C PHE A 918 33.56 -11.56 12.47
N PHE A 919 33.39 -10.63 13.41
CA PHE A 919 34.07 -9.34 13.41
C PHE A 919 35.29 -9.41 14.34
N ASP A 920 36.47 -9.11 13.81
CA ASP A 920 37.69 -9.12 14.61
C ASP A 920 37.65 -7.98 15.65
N ASN A 921 38.07 -8.29 16.89
CA ASN A 921 38.18 -7.37 18.02
C ASN A 921 36.84 -6.69 18.44
N LEU A 922 35.68 -7.21 18.04
CA LEU A 922 34.40 -6.57 18.36
C LEU A 922 34.14 -6.44 19.88
N LEU A 923 34.59 -7.42 20.68
CA LEU A 923 34.54 -7.33 22.13
C LEU A 923 35.42 -6.20 22.70
N GLU A 924 36.57 -5.92 22.08
CA GLU A 924 37.41 -4.78 22.48
C GLU A 924 36.71 -3.43 22.16
N TYR A 925 36.03 -3.32 21.02
CA TYR A 925 35.20 -2.15 20.71
C TYR A 925 34.09 -1.98 21.74
N SER A 926 33.41 -3.08 22.10
CA SER A 926 32.38 -3.07 23.14
C SER A 926 32.96 -2.62 24.49
N TYR A 927 34.13 -3.13 24.89
CA TYR A 927 34.83 -2.69 26.09
C TYR A 927 35.16 -1.19 26.05
N ARG A 928 35.75 -0.70 24.96
CA ARG A 928 36.14 0.73 24.83
C ARG A 928 34.92 1.65 24.88
N SER A 929 33.80 1.25 24.28
CA SER A 929 32.55 2.02 24.33
C SER A 929 32.00 2.10 25.76
N TRP A 930 31.91 0.96 26.46
CA TRP A 930 31.51 0.92 27.86
C TRP A 930 32.47 1.70 28.77
N TYR A 931 33.79 1.60 28.53
CA TYR A 931 34.80 2.35 29.26
C TYR A 931 34.53 3.84 29.14
N LYS A 932 34.39 4.38 27.92
CA LYS A 932 34.13 5.80 27.71
C LYS A 932 32.83 6.25 28.37
N THR A 933 31.72 5.55 28.10
CA THR A 933 30.41 5.89 28.67
C THR A 933 30.43 5.92 30.20
N LEU A 934 31.01 4.89 30.83
CA LEU A 934 31.10 4.83 32.28
C LEU A 934 32.12 5.83 32.84
N GLU A 935 33.21 6.09 32.14
CA GLU A 935 34.21 7.06 32.60
C GLU A 935 33.66 8.48 32.60
N THR A 936 32.86 8.87 31.60
CA THR A 936 32.13 10.15 31.59
C THR A 936 31.17 10.28 32.77
N LEU A 937 30.45 9.21 33.09
CA LEU A 937 29.60 9.16 34.28
C LEU A 937 30.44 9.26 35.56
N PHE A 938 31.51 8.48 35.67
CA PHE A 938 32.37 8.45 36.85
C PHE A 938 33.10 9.76 37.07
N ASP A 939 33.54 10.45 36.03
CA ASP A 939 34.13 11.79 36.12
C ASP A 939 33.13 12.78 36.71
N THR A 940 31.89 12.77 36.22
CA THR A 940 30.81 13.59 36.76
C THR A 940 30.60 13.30 38.26
N TYR A 941 30.54 12.03 38.64
CA TYR A 941 30.35 11.63 40.04
C TYR A 941 31.58 11.89 40.93
N ARG A 942 32.81 11.79 40.40
CA ARG A 942 34.05 12.15 41.11
C ARG A 942 34.04 13.63 41.47
N VAL A 943 33.63 14.48 40.52
CA VAL A 943 33.52 15.94 40.72
C VAL A 943 32.39 16.28 41.70
N LEU A 944 31.19 15.72 41.51
CA LEU A 944 30.02 16.04 42.33
C LEU A 944 30.12 15.55 43.77
N HIS A 945 30.71 14.37 44.00
CA HIS A 945 30.76 13.74 45.32
C HIS A 945 32.13 13.76 45.99
N ASN A 946 33.14 14.36 45.33
CA ASN A 946 34.52 14.48 45.82
C ASN A 946 35.08 13.16 46.39
N ARG A 947 34.88 12.05 45.66
CA ARG A 947 35.34 10.70 46.03
C ARG A 947 36.04 10.02 44.85
N PRO A 948 37.06 9.18 45.09
CA PRO A 948 37.67 8.41 44.02
C PRO A 948 36.71 7.31 43.55
N ILE A 949 36.49 7.22 42.25
CA ILE A 949 35.76 6.13 41.60
C ILE A 949 36.70 5.49 40.58
N PRO A 950 37.04 4.19 40.66
CA PRO A 950 37.93 3.56 39.69
C PRO A 950 37.25 3.39 38.33
N SER A 951 38.02 3.55 37.25
CA SER A 951 37.58 3.30 35.88
C SER A 951 37.23 1.82 35.65
N LEU A 952 36.53 1.51 34.55
CA LEU A 952 36.27 0.12 34.16
C LEU A 952 37.57 -0.55 33.69
N THR A 953 37.88 -1.75 34.19
CA THR A 953 39.01 -2.55 33.68
C THR A 953 38.54 -3.60 32.66
N PRO A 954 39.43 -4.07 31.76
CA PRO A 954 39.10 -5.17 30.84
C PRO A 954 38.65 -6.43 31.59
N GLU A 955 39.29 -6.74 32.72
CA GLU A 955 38.99 -7.93 33.50
C GLU A 955 37.59 -7.85 34.13
N GLU A 956 37.22 -6.69 34.70
CA GLU A 956 35.87 -6.48 35.22
C GLU A 956 34.82 -6.51 34.12
N PHE A 957 35.10 -5.93 32.94
CA PHE A 957 34.19 -5.99 31.81
C PHE A 957 33.92 -7.43 31.36
N ILE A 958 34.96 -8.25 31.24
CA ILE A 958 34.81 -9.64 30.84
C ILE A 958 34.01 -10.42 31.89
N GLU A 959 34.37 -10.32 33.17
CA GLU A 959 33.73 -11.09 34.23
C GLU A 959 32.27 -10.66 34.47
N GLU A 960 32.00 -9.36 34.51
CA GLU A 960 30.68 -8.84 34.91
C GLU A 960 29.74 -8.65 33.73
N VAL A 961 30.25 -8.32 32.52
CA VAL A 961 29.42 -7.97 31.35
C VAL A 961 29.42 -9.07 30.29
N VAL A 962 30.58 -9.64 29.93
CA VAL A 962 30.65 -10.70 28.90
C VAL A 962 30.08 -12.02 29.43
N TYR A 963 30.50 -12.41 30.64
CA TYR A 963 29.99 -13.60 31.34
C TYR A 963 28.80 -13.29 32.27
N GLN A 964 28.06 -12.20 31.99
CA GLN A 964 26.91 -11.82 32.80
C GLN A 964 25.86 -12.94 32.85
N LEU A 965 25.30 -13.15 34.04
CA LEU A 965 24.14 -14.00 34.26
C LEU A 965 22.90 -13.10 34.44
N GLU A 966 21.92 -13.29 33.58
CA GLU A 966 20.59 -12.68 33.68
C GLU A 966 19.59 -13.76 34.13
N ASP A 967 18.81 -13.48 35.17
CA ASP A 967 17.76 -14.39 35.66
C ASP A 967 16.47 -14.33 34.81
N GLY A 968 16.39 -13.37 33.88
CA GLY A 968 15.21 -13.08 33.06
C GLY A 968 15.55 -12.31 31.78
N GLU A 969 14.77 -11.25 31.48
CA GLU A 969 14.99 -10.37 30.33
C GLU A 969 16.32 -9.60 30.44
N ILE A 970 16.86 -9.13 29.32
CA ILE A 970 18.11 -8.35 29.29
C ILE A 970 17.95 -7.09 30.15
N SER A 971 18.64 -7.05 31.30
CA SER A 971 18.54 -5.96 32.27
C SER A 971 19.84 -5.22 32.55
N PHE A 972 20.91 -5.55 31.81
CA PHE A 972 22.27 -5.01 32.02
C PHE A 972 22.73 -5.24 33.47
N SER A 973 22.47 -6.42 34.03
CA SER A 973 22.77 -6.78 35.41
C SER A 973 24.26 -6.63 35.74
N GLY A 974 25.14 -6.92 34.78
CA GLY A 974 26.59 -6.74 34.89
C GLY A 974 27.00 -5.29 35.15
N ILE A 975 26.48 -4.39 34.33
CA ILE A 975 26.71 -2.95 34.48
C ILE A 975 26.14 -2.45 35.81
N ASN A 976 24.96 -2.93 36.20
CA ASN A 976 24.39 -2.61 37.50
C ASN A 976 25.33 -2.99 38.66
N ARG A 977 25.93 -4.19 38.64
CA ARG A 977 26.88 -4.64 39.67
C ARG A 977 28.14 -3.75 39.71
N ILE A 978 28.67 -3.39 38.54
CA ILE A 978 29.81 -2.47 38.40
C ILE A 978 29.50 -1.10 39.02
N LEU A 979 28.33 -0.54 38.73
CA LEU A 979 27.86 0.74 39.28
C LEU A 979 27.67 0.67 40.80
N GLN A 980 27.01 -0.37 41.30
CA GLN A 980 26.76 -0.55 42.73
C GLN A 980 28.06 -0.69 43.53
N ARG A 981 29.06 -1.42 43.03
CA ARG A 981 30.40 -1.51 43.66
C ARG A 981 31.10 -0.16 43.76
N ARG A 982 30.78 0.76 42.86
CA ARG A 982 31.27 2.14 42.81
C ARG A 982 30.35 3.12 43.54
N GLY A 983 29.30 2.61 44.20
CA GLY A 983 28.32 3.38 44.97
C GLY A 983 27.41 4.25 44.11
N VAL A 984 27.12 3.85 42.88
CA VAL A 984 26.18 4.49 41.95
C VAL A 984 24.98 3.56 41.77
N TYR A 985 23.76 4.09 41.94
CA TYR A 985 22.51 3.32 41.89
C TYR A 985 21.58 3.94 40.86
N LEU A 986 21.40 3.25 39.73
CA LEU A 986 20.53 3.70 38.64
C LEU A 986 19.35 2.75 38.47
N GLU A 987 18.18 3.31 38.14
CA GLU A 987 17.01 2.52 37.76
C GLU A 987 17.23 1.82 36.41
N LEU A 988 16.42 0.80 36.10
CA LEU A 988 16.49 0.13 34.80
C LEU A 988 16.23 1.12 33.65
N GLY A 989 15.18 1.92 33.77
CA GLY A 989 14.70 2.79 32.68
C GLY A 989 13.89 2.04 31.62
N THR A 990 13.72 2.67 30.46
CA THR A 990 13.08 2.09 29.27
C THR A 990 13.98 2.20 28.03
N PRO A 991 13.82 1.36 26.99
CA PRO A 991 14.64 1.46 25.77
C PRO A 991 14.56 2.82 25.05
N GLY A 992 13.48 3.58 25.28
CA GLY A 992 13.26 4.92 24.74
C GLY A 992 13.97 6.04 25.51
N ASP A 993 14.65 5.72 26.61
CA ASP A 993 15.40 6.68 27.39
C ASP A 993 16.52 7.31 26.55
N ALA A 994 16.69 8.63 26.66
CA ALA A 994 17.79 9.32 25.99
C ALA A 994 19.15 8.88 26.54
N GLU A 995 20.21 9.02 25.74
CA GLU A 995 21.59 8.72 26.13
C GLU A 995 22.06 9.49 27.38
N ILE A 996 21.47 10.67 27.61
CA ILE A 996 21.76 11.55 28.76
C ILE A 996 20.98 11.18 30.02
N VAL A 997 19.96 10.32 29.92
CA VAL A 997 19.15 9.94 31.08
C VAL A 997 19.95 8.95 31.93
N GLU A 998 20.11 9.23 33.22
CA GLU A 998 20.82 8.36 34.17
C GLU A 998 20.01 7.11 34.55
N THR A 999 19.70 6.27 33.57
CA THR A 999 19.14 4.93 33.72
C THR A 999 20.09 3.91 33.09
N ARG A 1000 19.92 2.62 33.41
CA ARG A 1000 20.71 1.56 32.76
C ARG A 1000 20.48 1.52 31.26
N TYR A 1001 19.25 1.74 30.80
CA TYR A 1001 18.96 1.89 29.36
C TYR A 1001 19.58 3.15 28.76
N GLY A 1002 19.56 4.30 29.45
CA GLY A 1002 20.22 5.52 28.99
C GLY A 1002 21.73 5.30 28.79
N LEU A 1003 22.41 4.65 29.75
CA LEU A 1003 23.82 4.27 29.60
C LEU A 1003 24.06 3.25 28.46
N ALA A 1004 23.19 2.27 28.30
CA ALA A 1004 23.30 1.32 27.18
C ALA A 1004 23.15 2.02 25.83
N ASN A 1005 22.27 3.03 25.74
CA ASN A 1005 22.08 3.85 24.54
C ASN A 1005 23.31 4.73 24.27
N ALA A 1006 23.88 5.36 25.31
CA ALA A 1006 25.13 6.10 25.20
C ALA A 1006 26.29 5.20 24.73
N LYS A 1007 26.37 3.95 25.22
CA LYS A 1007 27.34 2.95 24.75
C LYS A 1007 27.14 2.63 23.26
N VAL A 1008 25.89 2.53 22.81
CA VAL A 1008 25.58 2.27 21.39
C VAL A 1008 26.04 3.43 20.52
N ALA A 1009 25.83 4.68 20.96
CA ALA A 1009 26.32 5.88 20.27
C ALA A 1009 27.87 5.95 20.22
N GLU A 1010 28.55 5.66 21.32
CA GLU A 1010 30.03 5.58 21.35
C GLU A 1010 30.57 4.49 20.42
N MET A 1011 29.92 3.33 20.40
CA MET A 1011 30.27 2.25 19.49
C MET A 1011 30.01 2.64 18.04
N ALA A 1012 28.93 3.36 17.78
CA ALA A 1012 28.57 3.87 16.46
C ALA A 1012 29.66 4.79 15.89
N GLU A 1013 30.15 5.73 16.69
CA GLU A 1013 31.21 6.64 16.30
C GLU A 1013 32.52 5.89 16.02
N MET A 1014 32.90 4.95 16.89
CA MET A 1014 34.11 4.15 16.69
C MET A 1014 34.06 3.28 15.42
N VAL A 1015 32.91 2.65 15.14
CA VAL A 1015 32.72 1.84 13.92
C VAL A 1015 32.75 2.72 12.67
N LEU A 1016 32.21 3.94 12.74
CA LEU A 1016 32.26 4.88 11.62
C LEU A 1016 33.70 5.32 11.29
N MET A 1017 34.52 5.56 12.31
CA MET A 1017 35.91 5.98 12.16
C MET A 1017 36.85 4.83 11.76
N SER A 1018 36.63 3.64 12.31
CA SER A 1018 37.45 2.46 12.06
C SER A 1018 36.56 1.21 12.12
N PRO A 1019 35.96 0.78 11.01
CA PRO A 1019 35.12 -0.42 10.96
C PRO A 1019 35.90 -1.67 11.37
N PRO A 1020 35.34 -2.56 12.22
CA PRO A 1020 36.00 -3.81 12.56
C PRO A 1020 36.07 -4.72 11.31
N PRO A 1021 37.23 -5.32 11.00
CA PRO A 1021 37.35 -6.20 9.83
C PRO A 1021 36.62 -7.52 10.07
N VAL A 1022 36.24 -8.16 8.98
CA VAL A 1022 35.56 -9.47 8.98
C VAL A 1022 36.59 -10.56 8.80
N ASN A 1023 36.50 -11.63 9.60
CA ASN A 1023 37.38 -12.78 9.45
C ASN A 1023 37.22 -13.41 8.04
N PRO A 1024 38.28 -13.50 7.22
CA PRO A 1024 38.16 -13.98 5.83
C PRO A 1024 37.68 -15.44 5.71
N GLY A 1025 38.05 -16.30 6.67
CA GLY A 1025 37.64 -17.71 6.69
C GLY A 1025 36.14 -17.84 6.95
N ILE A 1026 35.62 -17.14 7.97
CA ILE A 1026 34.18 -17.12 8.24
C ILE A 1026 33.41 -16.52 7.07
N PHE A 1027 33.91 -15.45 6.45
CA PHE A 1027 33.24 -14.85 5.30
C PHE A 1027 33.12 -15.84 4.13
N SER A 1028 34.18 -16.60 3.83
CA SER A 1028 34.15 -17.68 2.84
C SER A 1028 33.10 -18.74 3.18
N LEU A 1029 33.08 -19.20 4.43
CA LEU A 1029 32.12 -20.19 4.90
C LEU A 1029 30.68 -19.72 4.78
N LEU A 1030 30.38 -18.49 5.22
CA LEU A 1030 29.04 -17.91 5.14
C LEU A 1030 28.56 -17.81 3.69
N LYS A 1031 29.45 -17.43 2.78
CA LYS A 1031 29.13 -17.38 1.36
C LYS A 1031 28.80 -18.76 0.81
N ASP A 1032 29.64 -19.76 1.12
CA ASP A 1032 29.46 -21.14 0.64
C ASP A 1032 28.18 -21.78 1.20
N LEU A 1033 27.87 -21.54 2.49
CA LEU A 1033 26.61 -21.98 3.11
C LEU A 1033 25.38 -21.37 2.41
N ALA A 1034 25.42 -20.06 2.13
CA ALA A 1034 24.32 -19.37 1.45
C ALA A 1034 24.15 -19.86 -0.01
N GLU A 1035 25.24 -20.09 -0.74
CA GLU A 1035 25.22 -20.60 -2.11
C GLU A 1035 24.66 -22.03 -2.20
N ASN A 1036 24.86 -22.84 -1.15
CA ASN A 1036 24.30 -24.18 -1.03
C ASN A 1036 22.89 -24.23 -0.39
N GLY A 1037 22.27 -23.08 -0.13
CA GLY A 1037 20.89 -22.99 0.34
C GLY A 1037 20.68 -23.23 1.83
N VAL A 1038 21.74 -23.16 2.65
CA VAL A 1038 21.65 -23.20 4.12
C VAL A 1038 21.19 -21.83 4.64
N ALA A 1039 20.19 -21.80 5.52
CA ALA A 1039 19.66 -20.54 6.04
C ALA A 1039 20.56 -19.97 7.15
N LEU A 1040 21.00 -18.72 7.00
CA LEU A 1040 21.89 -18.05 7.94
C LEU A 1040 21.15 -17.01 8.78
N ALA A 1041 21.38 -16.99 10.09
CA ALA A 1041 20.95 -15.90 10.97
C ALA A 1041 22.13 -15.29 11.71
N VAL A 1042 22.06 -13.99 11.98
CA VAL A 1042 22.99 -13.29 12.87
C VAL A 1042 22.26 -12.76 14.09
N VAL A 1043 22.85 -12.93 15.27
CA VAL A 1043 22.29 -12.45 16.54
C VAL A 1043 23.28 -11.58 17.28
N SER A 1044 22.77 -10.62 18.05
CA SER A 1044 23.55 -9.81 18.98
C SER A 1044 22.71 -9.45 20.20
N TYR A 1045 23.34 -9.43 21.37
CA TYR A 1045 22.73 -8.91 22.60
C TYR A 1045 22.80 -7.37 22.68
N SER A 1046 23.46 -6.71 21.71
CA SER A 1046 23.58 -5.24 21.62
C SER A 1046 22.67 -4.68 20.54
N ARG A 1047 22.26 -3.41 20.67
CA ARG A 1047 21.49 -2.66 19.64
C ARG A 1047 22.37 -2.16 18.48
N SER A 1048 23.63 -2.59 18.40
CA SER A 1048 24.63 -2.09 17.44
C SER A 1048 24.69 -2.89 16.13
N LEU A 1049 23.96 -4.01 16.04
CA LEU A 1049 24.09 -4.97 14.94
C LEU A 1049 23.78 -4.38 13.57
N LYS A 1050 22.71 -3.57 13.45
CA LYS A 1050 22.31 -2.96 12.17
C LYS A 1050 23.43 -2.10 11.58
N GLN A 1051 24.09 -1.30 12.43
CA GLN A 1051 25.19 -0.45 12.00
C GLN A 1051 26.45 -1.25 11.64
N LEU A 1052 26.74 -2.33 12.39
CA LEU A 1052 27.85 -3.24 12.07
C LEU A 1052 27.67 -3.94 10.72
N LEU A 1053 26.45 -4.37 10.40
CA LEU A 1053 26.14 -4.95 9.09
C LEU A 1053 26.21 -3.89 7.97
N ALA A 1054 25.77 -2.66 8.24
CA ALA A 1054 25.82 -1.57 7.28
C ALA A 1054 27.25 -1.16 6.90
N SER A 1055 28.22 -1.30 7.81
CA SER A 1055 29.63 -1.02 7.50
C SER A 1055 30.29 -2.06 6.58
N ASN A 1056 29.63 -3.22 6.35
CA ASN A 1056 30.12 -4.31 5.52
C ASN A 1056 29.04 -4.78 4.51
N PRO A 1057 28.89 -4.10 3.36
CA PRO A 1057 27.79 -4.35 2.41
C PRO A 1057 27.73 -5.77 1.83
N GLN A 1058 28.83 -6.52 1.86
CA GLN A 1058 28.89 -7.90 1.35
C GLN A 1058 28.35 -8.94 2.35
N LEU A 1059 28.30 -8.63 3.65
CA LEU A 1059 27.86 -9.57 4.69
C LEU A 1059 26.34 -9.58 4.89
N ALA A 1060 25.74 -8.39 4.96
CA ALA A 1060 24.31 -8.24 5.22
C ALA A 1060 23.41 -9.08 4.28
N PRO A 1061 23.70 -9.23 2.97
CA PRO A 1061 22.88 -10.03 2.07
C PRO A 1061 22.98 -11.54 2.29
N LEU A 1062 23.94 -12.04 3.07
CA LEU A 1062 24.09 -13.47 3.35
C LEU A 1062 23.11 -13.96 4.43
N PHE A 1063 22.71 -13.08 5.35
CA PHE A 1063 21.83 -13.44 6.47
C PHE A 1063 20.35 -13.30 6.11
N VAL A 1064 19.58 -14.34 6.40
CA VAL A 1064 18.12 -14.41 6.28
C VAL A 1064 17.42 -13.56 7.33
N ALA A 1065 17.98 -13.57 8.54
CA ALA A 1065 17.46 -12.87 9.69
C ALA A 1065 18.59 -12.31 10.54
N SER A 1066 18.37 -11.11 11.07
CA SER A 1066 19.15 -10.55 12.17
C SER A 1066 18.28 -10.39 13.40
N ILE A 1067 18.83 -10.60 14.59
CA ILE A 1067 18.20 -10.28 15.87
C ILE A 1067 19.18 -9.46 16.69
N ASP A 1068 18.77 -8.28 17.11
CA ASP A 1068 19.59 -7.37 17.91
C ASP A 1068 18.96 -7.14 19.30
N GLY A 1069 19.60 -6.28 20.09
CA GLY A 1069 19.11 -5.92 21.42
C GLY A 1069 17.73 -5.22 21.41
N GLU A 1070 17.29 -4.63 20.29
CA GLU A 1070 15.97 -4.00 20.18
C GLU A 1070 14.90 -5.08 20.14
N GLU A 1071 15.05 -6.02 19.20
CA GLU A 1071 14.10 -7.12 19.07
C GLU A 1071 14.14 -8.03 20.29
N ALA A 1072 15.31 -8.23 20.89
CA ALA A 1072 15.41 -8.97 22.14
C ALA A 1072 14.57 -8.34 23.27
N HIS A 1073 14.50 -7.01 23.34
CA HIS A 1073 13.64 -6.31 24.28
C HIS A 1073 12.15 -6.48 23.95
N ASP A 1074 11.74 -6.20 22.71
CA ASP A 1074 10.35 -6.29 22.25
C ASP A 1074 9.74 -7.68 22.52
N TRP A 1075 10.57 -8.73 22.41
CA TRP A 1075 10.19 -10.12 22.56
C TRP A 1075 10.47 -10.70 23.95
N LYS A 1076 10.92 -9.89 24.91
CA LYS A 1076 11.26 -10.34 26.27
C LYS A 1076 12.26 -11.50 26.26
N ILE A 1077 13.21 -11.46 25.32
CA ILE A 1077 14.23 -12.50 25.16
C ILE A 1077 15.14 -12.47 26.37
N LYS A 1078 15.38 -13.65 26.94
CA LYS A 1078 16.26 -13.81 28.09
C LYS A 1078 17.72 -13.58 27.71
N GLY A 1079 18.45 -12.95 28.61
CA GLY A 1079 19.89 -12.72 28.46
C GLY A 1079 20.72 -13.99 28.64
N ARG A 1080 22.04 -13.87 28.49
CA ARG A 1080 22.96 -14.98 28.77
C ARG A 1080 22.74 -15.48 30.22
N PRO A 1081 22.72 -16.81 30.46
CA PRO A 1081 23.12 -17.90 29.58
C PRO A 1081 21.94 -18.59 28.85
N HIS A 1082 20.78 -17.95 28.75
CA HIS A 1082 19.61 -18.56 28.10
C HIS A 1082 19.76 -18.63 26.56
N LEU A 1083 19.12 -19.64 25.94
CA LEU A 1083 19.20 -19.91 24.51
C LEU A 1083 18.11 -19.21 23.67
N ASP A 1084 17.25 -18.42 24.31
CA ASP A 1084 16.08 -17.75 23.71
C ASP A 1084 16.45 -16.95 22.45
N LEU A 1085 17.60 -16.27 22.48
CA LEU A 1085 18.11 -15.52 21.33
C LEU A 1085 18.36 -16.42 20.10
N TYR A 1086 18.99 -17.59 20.30
CA TYR A 1086 19.29 -18.54 19.22
C TYR A 1086 18.03 -19.29 18.77
N MET A 1087 17.11 -19.58 19.69
CA MET A 1087 15.84 -20.23 19.34
C MET A 1087 14.98 -19.30 18.48
N ARG A 1088 14.91 -18.02 18.82
CA ARG A 1088 14.23 -17.01 18.01
C ARG A 1088 14.89 -16.86 16.64
N ALA A 1089 16.22 -16.97 16.56
CA ALA A 1089 16.93 -16.93 15.28
C ALA A 1089 16.58 -18.12 14.39
N ALA A 1090 16.62 -19.35 14.93
CA ALA A 1090 16.23 -20.56 14.23
C ALA A 1090 14.77 -20.50 13.74
N GLU A 1091 13.87 -19.97 14.57
CA GLU A 1091 12.47 -19.72 14.21
C GLU A 1091 12.35 -18.73 13.04
N LYS A 1092 13.03 -17.57 13.10
CA LYS A 1092 12.98 -16.55 12.03
C LYS A 1092 13.49 -17.07 10.68
N ILE A 1093 14.42 -18.02 10.68
CA ILE A 1093 14.92 -18.64 9.46
C ILE A 1093 14.18 -19.93 9.07
N HIS A 1094 13.12 -20.29 9.82
CA HIS A 1094 12.27 -21.48 9.60
C HIS A 1094 13.02 -22.81 9.57
N VAL A 1095 14.04 -22.93 10.42
CA VAL A 1095 14.82 -24.15 10.59
C VAL A 1095 14.49 -24.79 11.93
N ASP A 1096 14.24 -26.11 11.93
CA ASP A 1096 14.10 -26.86 13.17
C ASP A 1096 15.39 -26.75 13.99
N VAL A 1097 15.26 -26.44 15.27
CA VAL A 1097 16.39 -26.28 16.20
C VAL A 1097 17.34 -27.48 16.14
N HIS A 1098 16.82 -28.70 16.04
CA HIS A 1098 17.62 -29.94 15.95
C HIS A 1098 18.48 -30.05 14.68
N ARG A 1099 18.15 -29.27 13.65
CA ARG A 1099 18.89 -29.16 12.38
C ARG A 1099 19.60 -27.81 12.25
N CYS A 1100 19.73 -27.07 13.35
CA CYS A 1100 20.38 -25.76 13.39
C CYS A 1100 21.73 -25.83 14.13
N LEU A 1101 22.79 -25.33 13.50
CA LEU A 1101 24.08 -25.09 14.13
C LEU A 1101 24.11 -23.69 14.75
N VAL A 1102 24.79 -23.55 15.89
CA VAL A 1102 25.02 -22.24 16.51
C VAL A 1102 26.50 -21.98 16.59
N ILE A 1103 26.96 -20.85 16.06
CA ILE A 1103 28.34 -20.36 16.20
C ILE A 1103 28.30 -19.20 17.19
N SER A 1104 28.96 -19.37 18.34
CA SER A 1104 28.97 -18.40 19.43
C SER A 1104 30.35 -18.37 20.11
N HIS A 1105 30.48 -17.59 21.19
CA HIS A 1105 31.66 -17.56 22.04
C HIS A 1105 31.27 -17.66 23.52
N HIS A 1106 32.22 -18.06 24.36
CA HIS A 1106 32.11 -18.05 25.83
C HIS A 1106 31.01 -18.97 26.38
N LEU A 1107 30.84 -20.14 25.75
CA LEU A 1107 29.84 -21.15 26.13
C LEU A 1107 30.25 -22.01 27.35
N ASP A 1108 31.39 -21.72 27.99
CA ASP A 1108 31.96 -22.48 29.11
C ASP A 1108 31.49 -22.03 30.51
N ARG A 1109 30.55 -21.07 30.58
CA ARG A 1109 29.99 -20.57 31.86
C ARG A 1109 28.47 -20.37 31.79
N GLY A 1110 27.74 -20.96 32.74
CA GLY A 1110 26.31 -20.71 32.96
C GLY A 1110 25.34 -21.43 32.01
N PHE A 1111 25.79 -21.92 30.85
CA PHE A 1111 24.95 -22.65 29.91
C PHE A 1111 24.67 -24.09 30.37
N ASP A 1112 23.46 -24.57 30.09
CA ASP A 1112 23.00 -25.92 30.41
C ASP A 1112 23.16 -26.88 29.21
N ALA A 1113 23.76 -28.06 29.44
CA ALA A 1113 24.02 -29.03 28.38
C ALA A 1113 22.74 -29.59 27.75
N LYS A 1114 21.68 -29.78 28.55
CA LYS A 1114 20.41 -30.38 28.11
C LYS A 1114 19.65 -29.41 27.23
N ASP A 1115 19.64 -28.12 27.56
CA ASP A 1115 19.05 -27.08 26.71
C ASP A 1115 19.84 -26.91 25.41
N MET A 1116 21.17 -26.89 25.48
CA MET A 1116 22.02 -26.79 24.29
C MET A 1116 21.87 -28.01 23.37
N SER A 1117 21.57 -29.19 23.91
CA SER A 1117 21.34 -30.41 23.12
C SER A 1117 20.13 -30.34 22.18
N ARG A 1118 19.27 -29.32 22.32
CA ARG A 1118 18.17 -29.03 21.39
C ARG A 1118 18.68 -28.62 20.01
N PHE A 1119 19.87 -28.02 19.93
CA PHE A 1119 20.49 -27.65 18.66
C PHE A 1119 21.32 -28.80 18.07
N ARG A 1120 21.57 -28.76 16.76
CA ARG A 1120 22.42 -29.76 16.10
C ARG A 1120 23.81 -29.80 16.73
N MET A 1121 24.42 -28.63 16.96
CA MET A 1121 25.70 -28.47 17.65
C MET A 1121 25.94 -26.99 17.94
N PHE A 1122 26.66 -26.68 19.01
CA PHE A 1122 27.25 -25.38 19.24
C PHE A 1122 28.74 -25.39 18.88
N ILE A 1123 29.20 -24.35 18.21
CA ILE A 1123 30.60 -24.11 17.86
C ILE A 1123 31.05 -22.89 18.66
N ASP A 1124 31.94 -23.12 19.61
CA ASP A 1124 32.54 -22.07 20.44
C ASP A 1124 33.81 -21.54 19.77
N VAL A 1125 33.74 -20.34 19.20
CA VAL A 1125 34.85 -19.66 18.53
C VAL A 1125 35.67 -18.88 19.55
N GLU A 1126 36.98 -19.06 19.52
CA GLU A 1126 37.89 -18.36 20.43
C GLU A 1126 37.99 -16.86 20.12
N ASP A 1127 37.76 -16.02 21.12
CA ASP A 1127 38.01 -14.58 21.07
C ASP A 1127 39.35 -14.22 21.78
N PRO A 1128 40.33 -13.63 21.07
CA PRO A 1128 41.64 -13.28 21.62
C PRO A 1128 41.62 -12.26 22.78
N PHE A 1129 40.64 -11.36 22.82
CA PHE A 1129 40.52 -10.35 23.88
C PHE A 1129 40.21 -11.02 25.23
N VAL A 1130 39.41 -12.08 25.23
CA VAL A 1130 39.07 -12.84 26.44
C VAL A 1130 40.09 -13.94 26.74
N SER A 1131 40.53 -14.71 25.74
CA SER A 1131 41.42 -15.86 25.97
C SER A 1131 42.81 -15.47 26.47
N SER A 1132 43.26 -14.24 26.18
CA SER A 1132 44.51 -13.68 26.71
C SER A 1132 44.43 -13.30 28.20
N ARG A 1133 43.24 -13.17 28.78
CA ARG A 1133 43.03 -12.65 30.15
C ARG A 1133 42.42 -13.66 31.13
N PHE A 1134 41.64 -14.63 30.63
CA PHE A 1134 40.96 -15.61 31.47
C PHE A 1134 41.27 -17.06 31.07
N PRO A 1135 41.51 -17.95 32.05
CA PRO A 1135 41.73 -19.36 31.77
C PRO A 1135 40.42 -20.06 31.38
N ARG A 1136 40.55 -21.04 30.48
CA ARG A 1136 39.47 -21.87 29.93
C ARG A 1136 38.82 -22.73 31.03
N ARG A 1137 37.50 -22.91 30.97
CA ARG A 1137 36.76 -23.91 31.77
C ARG A 1137 36.27 -25.08 30.91
N PRO A 1138 35.98 -26.26 31.51
CA PRO A 1138 35.35 -27.35 30.77
C PRO A 1138 33.92 -26.99 30.39
N TYR A 1139 33.49 -27.39 29.18
CA TYR A 1139 32.12 -27.17 28.72
C TYR A 1139 31.10 -28.02 29.47
N PRO A 1140 29.84 -27.56 29.54
CA PRO A 1140 28.74 -28.43 29.98
C PRO A 1140 28.63 -29.64 29.04
N SER A 1141 28.45 -30.83 29.61
CA SER A 1141 28.34 -32.10 28.87
C SER A 1141 27.10 -32.87 29.31
N LEU A 1142 26.50 -33.64 28.40
CA LEU A 1142 25.37 -34.51 28.71
C LEU A 1142 25.84 -35.70 29.54
N THR A 1143 25.00 -36.15 30.45
CA THR A 1143 25.18 -37.46 31.09
C THR A 1143 24.99 -38.60 30.06
N PRO A 1144 25.53 -39.81 30.29
CA PRO A 1144 25.35 -40.95 29.39
C PRO A 1144 23.87 -41.32 29.14
N GLU A 1145 23.01 -41.08 30.13
CA GLU A 1145 21.57 -41.32 30.05
C GLU A 1145 20.89 -40.29 29.11
N GLU A 1146 21.22 -39.01 29.25
CA GLU A 1146 20.71 -37.93 28.40
C GLU A 1146 21.22 -38.03 26.94
N SER A 1147 22.47 -38.43 26.74
CA SER A 1147 23.03 -38.69 25.40
C SER A 1147 22.27 -39.82 24.69
N LYS A 1148 21.90 -40.88 25.41
CA LYS A 1148 21.09 -41.99 24.89
C LYS A 1148 19.63 -41.60 24.63
N GLU A 1149 19.01 -40.83 25.53
CA GLU A 1149 17.66 -40.30 25.34
C GLU A 1149 17.55 -39.43 24.08
N ARG A 1150 18.57 -38.59 23.83
CA ARG A 1150 18.65 -37.72 22.67
C ARG A 1150 19.19 -38.40 21.39
N ARG A 1151 19.59 -39.68 21.47
CA ARG A 1151 20.24 -40.44 20.38
C ARG A 1151 21.39 -39.65 19.74
N ARG A 1152 22.25 -39.08 20.57
CA ARG A 1152 23.29 -38.15 20.15
C ARG A 1152 24.68 -38.74 20.38
N ASP A 1153 25.43 -38.91 19.29
CA ASP A 1153 26.78 -39.47 19.30
C ASP A 1153 27.89 -38.40 19.19
N ASN A 1154 27.53 -37.14 18.91
CA ASN A 1154 28.44 -36.00 18.76
C ASN A 1154 28.38 -35.04 19.96
N PRO A 1155 29.47 -34.30 20.27
CA PRO A 1155 29.48 -33.37 21.42
C PRO A 1155 28.43 -32.26 21.27
N VAL A 1156 27.97 -31.71 22.40
CA VAL A 1156 27.04 -30.57 22.42
C VAL A 1156 27.74 -29.29 21.97
N VAL A 1157 29.00 -29.12 22.40
CA VAL A 1157 29.85 -27.98 22.07
C VAL A 1157 31.15 -28.49 21.42
N CYS A 1158 31.47 -27.96 20.26
CA CYS A 1158 32.77 -28.11 19.61
C CYS A 1158 33.53 -26.79 19.72
N ARG A 1159 34.81 -26.82 20.08
CA ARG A 1159 35.64 -25.62 20.12
C ARG A 1159 36.33 -25.41 18.78
N LEU A 1160 36.47 -24.16 18.38
CA LEU A 1160 37.16 -23.76 17.17
C LEU A 1160 38.18 -22.65 17.46
N GLU A 1161 39.46 -22.91 17.16
CA GLU A 1161 40.48 -21.87 17.19
C GLU A 1161 40.30 -20.95 15.98
N LEU A 1162 40.52 -19.64 16.17
CA LEU A 1162 40.35 -18.64 15.10
C LEU A 1162 41.20 -18.95 13.85
N SER A 1163 42.34 -19.63 14.03
CA SER A 1163 43.25 -20.06 12.95
C SER A 1163 42.79 -21.31 12.18
N ARG A 1164 41.76 -22.01 12.66
CA ARG A 1164 41.28 -23.30 12.13
C ARG A 1164 39.83 -23.24 11.65
N ILE A 1165 39.31 -22.05 11.40
CA ILE A 1165 37.91 -21.88 10.99
C ILE A 1165 37.70 -22.53 9.61
N PRO A 1166 36.68 -23.40 9.43
CA PRO A 1166 36.34 -23.97 8.14
C PRO A 1166 36.07 -22.87 7.11
N ALA A 1167 36.51 -23.07 5.87
CA ALA A 1167 36.25 -22.13 4.78
C ALA A 1167 35.11 -22.57 3.84
N SER A 1168 34.60 -23.80 4.00
CA SER A 1168 33.52 -24.40 3.22
C SER A 1168 32.55 -25.25 4.05
N ILE A 1169 31.37 -25.53 3.47
CA ILE A 1169 30.33 -26.40 4.04
C ILE A 1169 30.85 -27.81 4.28
N ASP A 1170 31.64 -28.37 3.35
CA ASP A 1170 32.20 -29.72 3.46
C ASP A 1170 33.15 -29.85 4.67
N GLU A 1171 34.00 -28.84 4.90
CA GLU A 1171 34.90 -28.81 6.06
C GLU A 1171 34.13 -28.68 7.38
N LEU A 1172 33.04 -27.88 7.37
CA LEU A 1172 32.16 -27.74 8.51
C LEU A 1172 31.40 -29.04 8.82
N GLU A 1173 30.96 -29.76 7.80
CA GLU A 1173 30.30 -31.07 7.94
C GLU A 1173 31.24 -32.14 8.48
N ASP A 1174 32.45 -32.24 7.91
CA ASP A 1174 33.50 -33.15 8.40
C ASP A 1174 33.74 -32.96 9.91
N MET A 1175 33.69 -31.71 10.39
CA MET A 1175 33.83 -31.37 11.80
C MET A 1175 32.58 -31.75 12.62
N VAL A 1176 31.38 -31.44 12.15
CA VAL A 1176 30.11 -31.77 12.84
C VAL A 1176 29.94 -33.30 13.02
N GLU A 1177 30.47 -34.07 12.08
CA GLU A 1177 30.44 -35.54 12.09
C GLU A 1177 31.64 -36.20 12.80
N GLY A 1178 32.63 -35.41 13.23
CA GLY A 1178 33.84 -35.91 13.89
C GLY A 1178 34.78 -36.68 12.95
N ARG A 1179 34.72 -36.43 11.63
CA ARG A 1179 35.63 -37.00 10.62
C ARG A 1179 36.98 -36.27 10.54
N LYS A 1180 37.02 -35.00 10.95
CA LYS A 1180 38.25 -34.22 11.19
C LYS A 1180 38.10 -33.43 12.49
N VAL A 1181 39.13 -33.46 13.34
CA VAL A 1181 39.25 -32.70 14.60
C VAL A 1181 40.51 -31.84 14.56
#